data_AF-A0A853IGL8-F1
#
_entry.id   AF-A0A853IGL8-F1
#
_cell.length_a   1.000
_cell.length_b   1.000
_cell.length_c   1.000
_cell.angle_alpha   90.00
_cell.angle_beta   90.00
_cell.angle_gamma   90.00
#
_symmetry.space_group_name_H-M   'P 1'
#
loop_
_entity.id
_entity.type
_entity.pdbx_description
1 polymer ?
#
loop_
_entity_poly.entity_id
_entity_poly.type
_entity_poly.pdbx_seq_one_letter_code
_entity_poly.pdbx_strand_id
1 'polypeptide(L)'
;MKSIDGAIIKLAAASCVASLLFSNPVVANQAPTTMSQSHQVFPGKPVKAKVWGQDPEKATLYYQLVSSPKFGTLSFDNYKGTFTYTVHKPQKNYDEFRFKVWDGEQYSNESVVQFLINTEATKPTTHSTNKAPLTIGHSDAVERGKRLNSWVWAEDKDNDKLTYKVVSQPKHGELKLDSATGKFTYYSAANIKQDIFSYQVFDGKTISNISSVYLLFNNSTSTPNKPTKPGKPTKPNNPGKPSTPDKPSKPSKPNNPTTPVKLYPSHWTSKASLPSHIQTILSATHSQRNSMTMGIYSKEKVLDVFKSLAFLADHNSAKDEAFDGLLTYIQAWLANQSASHFSLSDASLINATLTRLITMPELSDIVPDMNAEINYRTSLIIKGYGTILDHCIRNKTARRIFARQLPNLVNLFESIYQQQNAVNGARGYSPAIGQMFLTLNMFSYFAKNEGAILKENIVSQTKLPVLLNKIGKSSLAQFKNRYNNKKDGYILLNTIISLGKMYIKGEESWNKLIEQNVVDIVRAQSRYPDQRELKATFYKSYVSQTRENPTESCNKEFSGLCYKLQVTEILPYTHQCSNSLKLRYQQLSSKEVKGVCTRLSRQEYDFHSMMSTNWQPVKDDFNTDLELVIFNSKKDYRKYGSTLYRGLMTNNGGYYLEGTPSQKNNQARLFVYEENRFGKWDIRNLQHEYVHYLDGRFNKYGDFSQYDHFKKGSDVVWSTEGLAEYIAWKKDFRQDGINNLLQSARSGIPSMSQVTNVIYGESQTLIYGWAYTLNRFLYERYRYEYLQLLNLLRNNQLSEYKVQLNSMTRRYSSEYYTWTNNLITELKAKQKGSTASASMEEVRHKHTNHMPSEAEIASTVRYPLYD
;
A
#
# COMPACT_ATOMS: atom_id res chain seq x y z
N MET A 1 -69.35 17.93 -40.52
CA MET A 1 -68.15 18.74 -40.22
C MET A 1 -67.51 18.20 -38.95
N LYS A 2 -66.27 17.69 -39.08
CA LYS A 2 -65.26 17.32 -38.06
C LYS A 2 -65.65 16.30 -36.95
N SER A 3 -65.25 15.03 -37.15
CA SER A 3 -64.93 14.03 -36.10
C SER A 3 -63.41 14.04 -35.88
N ILE A 4 -62.86 14.11 -34.67
CA ILE A 4 -62.72 13.08 -33.63
C ILE A 4 -61.87 11.86 -34.09
N ASP A 5 -60.79 11.67 -33.32
CA ASP A 5 -59.90 10.51 -33.09
C ASP A 5 -58.85 10.05 -34.11
N GLY A 6 -57.58 10.24 -33.70
CA GLY A 6 -56.62 9.16 -33.45
C GLY A 6 -56.17 8.31 -34.64
N ALA A 7 -55.04 8.70 -35.28
CA ALA A 7 -54.34 7.87 -36.24
C ALA A 7 -52.89 7.56 -35.80
N ILE A 8 -52.64 6.26 -35.80
CA ILE A 8 -51.43 5.50 -35.51
C ILE A 8 -50.37 5.64 -36.66
N ILE A 9 -49.08 5.64 -36.28
CA ILE A 9 -47.83 5.35 -37.05
C ILE A 9 -47.26 6.43 -38.01
N LYS A 10 -46.07 6.97 -37.65
CA LYS A 10 -44.80 6.80 -38.43
C LYS A 10 -43.54 7.14 -37.60
N LEU A 11 -42.59 6.22 -37.61
CA LEU A 11 -41.29 6.20 -36.93
C LEU A 11 -40.21 7.07 -37.62
N ALA A 12 -39.27 7.53 -36.77
CA ALA A 12 -37.81 7.63 -36.95
C ALA A 12 -37.20 8.50 -38.09
N ALA A 13 -36.49 9.56 -37.67
CA ALA A 13 -35.03 9.73 -37.79
C ALA A 13 -34.67 11.23 -37.81
N ALA A 14 -34.16 11.75 -36.70
CA ALA A 14 -33.54 13.07 -36.63
C ALA A 14 -32.01 12.90 -36.67
N SER A 15 -31.38 13.45 -37.70
CA SER A 15 -29.94 13.67 -37.79
C SER A 15 -29.65 15.01 -38.47
N CYS A 16 -28.52 15.59 -38.07
CA CYS A 16 -27.81 16.72 -38.63
C CYS A 16 -28.33 18.14 -38.34
N VAL A 17 -27.74 18.78 -37.32
CA VAL A 17 -27.25 20.17 -37.45
C VAL A 17 -25.84 20.24 -36.87
N ALA A 18 -24.91 20.70 -37.71
CA ALA A 18 -23.48 20.76 -37.52
C ALA A 18 -23.07 21.71 -36.38
N SER A 19 -22.17 21.22 -35.52
CA SER A 19 -21.38 22.06 -34.60
C SER A 19 -20.11 22.48 -35.33
N LEU A 20 -19.90 23.79 -35.49
CA LEU A 20 -18.66 24.37 -35.98
C LEU A 20 -17.50 24.00 -35.05
N LEU A 21 -16.59 23.17 -35.57
CA LEU A 21 -15.34 22.78 -34.95
C LEU A 21 -14.36 23.96 -35.01
N PHE A 22 -14.00 24.53 -33.86
CA PHE A 22 -12.65 25.08 -33.71
C PHE A 22 -11.71 23.90 -33.43
N SER A 23 -11.31 23.19 -34.47
CA SER A 23 -10.10 22.38 -34.40
C SER A 23 -8.92 23.35 -34.35
N ASN A 24 -8.37 23.62 -33.17
CA ASN A 24 -6.99 24.06 -33.12
C ASN A 24 -6.19 22.98 -33.89
N PRO A 25 -5.36 23.35 -34.87
CA PRO A 25 -4.51 22.36 -35.51
C PRO A 25 -3.68 21.73 -34.39
N VAL A 26 -3.83 20.42 -34.20
CA VAL A 26 -2.91 19.65 -33.38
C VAL A 26 -1.55 19.88 -34.03
N VAL A 27 -0.71 20.69 -33.38
CA VAL A 27 0.69 20.81 -33.79
C VAL A 27 1.26 19.41 -33.62
N ALA A 28 1.61 18.77 -34.74
CA ALA A 28 2.15 17.43 -34.70
C ALA A 28 3.43 17.44 -33.84
N ASN A 29 3.52 16.53 -32.86
CA ASN A 29 4.68 16.41 -31.97
C ASN A 29 5.97 16.29 -32.78
N GLN A 30 6.90 17.21 -32.56
CA GLN A 30 8.23 17.10 -33.13
C GLN A 30 9.11 16.34 -32.16
N ALA A 31 9.74 15.27 -32.64
CA ALA A 31 10.67 14.50 -31.83
C ALA A 31 11.77 15.41 -31.23
N PRO A 32 12.24 15.11 -30.02
CA PRO A 32 13.28 15.90 -29.40
C PRO A 32 14.57 15.75 -30.20
N THR A 33 15.43 16.74 -30.10
CA THR A 33 16.75 16.72 -30.72
C THR A 33 17.81 16.42 -29.69
N THR A 34 18.82 15.68 -30.10
CA THR A 34 20.00 15.40 -29.29
C THR A 34 21.26 15.50 -30.12
N MET A 35 22.39 15.73 -29.45
CA MET A 35 23.68 15.94 -30.10
C MET A 35 24.80 15.14 -29.47
N SER A 36 25.75 14.74 -30.31
CA SER A 36 26.95 14.04 -29.88
C SER A 36 27.90 14.99 -29.13
N GLN A 37 28.60 14.46 -28.14
CA GLN A 37 29.51 15.20 -27.27
C GLN A 37 30.84 14.47 -27.18
N SER A 38 31.88 15.16 -26.70
CA SER A 38 33.11 14.46 -26.34
C SER A 38 33.75 15.04 -25.08
N HIS A 39 34.51 14.20 -24.40
CA HIS A 39 35.25 14.58 -23.20
C HIS A 39 36.66 14.00 -23.22
N GLN A 40 37.64 14.82 -22.82
CA GLN A 40 38.98 14.34 -22.50
C GLN A 40 38.95 13.64 -21.14
N VAL A 41 39.51 12.43 -21.08
CA VAL A 41 39.52 11.59 -19.88
C VAL A 41 40.94 11.13 -19.58
N PHE A 42 41.27 11.06 -18.30
CA PHE A 42 42.54 10.50 -17.82
C PHE A 42 42.26 9.20 -17.08
N PRO A 43 43.07 8.14 -17.26
CA PRO A 43 42.91 6.89 -16.52
C PRO A 43 42.77 7.09 -15.01
N GLY A 44 41.73 6.47 -14.44
CA GLY A 44 41.39 6.54 -13.02
C GLY A 44 40.74 7.85 -12.53
N LYS A 45 40.64 8.90 -13.37
CA LYS A 45 39.95 10.16 -12.99
C LYS A 45 38.50 10.16 -13.52
N PRO A 46 37.48 10.36 -12.66
CA PRO A 46 36.09 10.41 -13.11
C PRO A 46 35.77 11.73 -13.81
N VAL A 47 35.16 11.66 -15.00
CA VAL A 47 34.52 12.81 -15.66
C VAL A 47 33.04 12.82 -15.33
N LYS A 48 32.54 13.97 -14.87
CA LYS A 48 31.12 14.23 -14.61
C LYS A 48 30.59 15.26 -15.59
N ALA A 49 29.57 14.92 -16.36
CA ALA A 49 28.99 15.82 -17.35
C ALA A 49 27.50 15.50 -17.57
N LYS A 50 26.86 16.17 -18.54
CA LYS A 50 25.46 15.97 -18.90
C LYS A 50 25.31 15.91 -20.42
N VAL A 51 24.51 14.95 -20.89
CA VAL A 51 24.07 14.86 -22.27
C VAL A 51 23.04 15.92 -22.61
N TRP A 52 23.17 16.48 -23.81
CA TRP A 52 22.31 17.55 -24.29
C TRP A 52 21.06 16.98 -24.95
N GLY A 53 19.93 17.64 -24.73
CA GLY A 53 18.68 17.37 -25.42
C GLY A 53 17.81 18.62 -25.38
N GLN A 54 17.09 18.88 -26.47
CA GLN A 54 16.11 19.95 -26.55
C GLN A 54 14.88 19.49 -27.33
N ASP A 55 13.72 19.86 -26.82
CA ASP A 55 12.45 19.65 -27.48
C ASP A 55 11.92 20.97 -28.06
N PRO A 56 11.46 21.03 -29.32
CA PRO A 56 10.89 22.24 -29.91
C PRO A 56 9.68 22.77 -29.14
N GLU A 57 8.86 21.88 -28.61
CA GLU A 57 7.68 22.14 -27.78
C GLU A 57 8.05 22.34 -26.29
N LYS A 58 9.34 22.25 -25.96
CA LYS A 58 9.89 22.31 -24.60
C LYS A 58 9.29 21.26 -23.67
N ALA A 59 8.92 20.09 -24.21
CA ALA A 59 8.54 18.92 -23.45
C ALA A 59 9.66 18.49 -22.48
N THR A 60 9.27 17.78 -21.43
CA THR A 60 10.24 17.27 -20.45
C THR A 60 11.00 16.09 -21.06
N LEU A 61 12.32 16.15 -21.02
CA LEU A 61 13.19 15.20 -21.70
C LEU A 61 13.70 14.09 -20.79
N TYR A 62 13.60 12.85 -21.27
CA TYR A 62 14.16 11.65 -20.68
C TYR A 62 15.27 11.11 -21.57
N TYR A 63 16.31 10.55 -20.97
CA TYR A 63 17.49 10.06 -21.67
C TYR A 63 17.56 8.55 -21.56
N GLN A 64 17.84 7.88 -22.67
CA GLN A 64 18.01 6.44 -22.73
C GLN A 64 19.44 6.12 -23.15
N LEU A 65 20.15 5.36 -22.32
CA LEU A 65 21.41 4.75 -22.71
C LEU A 65 21.15 3.63 -23.73
N VAL A 66 21.72 3.76 -24.93
CA VAL A 66 21.58 2.79 -26.03
C VAL A 66 22.72 1.77 -26.02
N SER A 67 23.95 2.21 -25.75
CA SER A 67 25.09 1.31 -25.57
C SER A 67 26.06 1.86 -24.55
N SER A 68 26.67 0.96 -23.77
CA SER A 68 27.66 1.29 -22.74
C SER A 68 29.08 1.34 -23.32
N PRO A 69 30.01 2.08 -22.67
CA PRO A 69 31.42 2.07 -23.01
C PRO A 69 32.07 0.71 -22.77
N LYS A 70 33.14 0.43 -23.53
CA LYS A 70 33.83 -0.87 -23.53
C LYS A 70 34.99 -0.95 -22.56
N PHE A 71 35.63 0.19 -22.25
CA PHE A 71 36.93 0.24 -21.55
C PHE A 71 36.89 0.99 -20.21
N GLY A 72 35.76 1.64 -19.90
CA GLY A 72 35.51 2.31 -18.64
C GLY A 72 34.16 1.99 -18.03
N THR A 73 33.98 2.39 -16.77
CA THR A 73 32.72 2.28 -16.05
C THR A 73 31.90 3.55 -16.24
N LEU A 74 30.65 3.41 -16.70
CA LEU A 74 29.69 4.50 -16.85
C LEU A 74 28.58 4.38 -15.81
N SER A 75 28.33 5.46 -15.08
CA SER A 75 27.10 5.69 -14.33
C SER A 75 26.32 6.79 -15.05
N PHE A 76 25.14 6.47 -15.60
CA PHE A 76 24.34 7.38 -16.42
C PHE A 76 22.95 7.59 -15.78
N ASP A 77 22.58 8.84 -15.53
CA ASP A 77 21.29 9.25 -14.98
C ASP A 77 20.33 9.54 -16.14
N ASN A 78 19.43 8.60 -16.38
CA ASN A 78 18.41 8.66 -17.44
C ASN A 78 17.41 9.82 -17.27
N TYR A 79 17.32 10.49 -16.11
CA TYR A 79 16.41 11.62 -15.88
C TYR A 79 17.09 12.95 -16.15
N LYS A 80 18.28 13.12 -15.59
CA LYS A 80 19.00 14.39 -15.70
C LYS A 80 19.84 14.46 -16.97
N GLY A 81 20.08 13.33 -17.63
CA GLY A 81 21.10 13.17 -18.66
C GLY A 81 22.51 13.29 -18.10
N THR A 82 22.69 13.36 -16.78
CA THR A 82 24.02 13.47 -16.17
C THR A 82 24.73 12.14 -16.15
N PHE A 83 26.05 12.12 -16.32
CA PHE A 83 26.81 10.89 -16.25
C PHE A 83 28.15 11.09 -15.54
N THR A 84 28.65 10.00 -14.96
CA THR A 84 30.01 9.86 -14.45
C THR A 84 30.70 8.73 -15.20
N TYR A 85 31.83 8.99 -15.83
CA TYR A 85 32.63 7.99 -16.54
C TYR A 85 34.05 7.92 -15.99
N THR A 86 34.56 6.71 -15.76
CA THR A 86 35.96 6.46 -15.36
C THR A 86 36.57 5.36 -16.23
N VAL A 87 37.64 5.66 -16.95
CA VAL A 87 38.39 4.66 -17.73
C VAL A 87 39.37 3.90 -16.82
N HIS A 88 39.33 2.56 -16.86
CA HIS A 88 40.13 1.70 -15.98
C HIS A 88 41.29 1.00 -16.71
N LYS A 89 41.08 0.58 -17.97
CA LYS A 89 42.11 -0.09 -18.79
C LYS A 89 42.05 0.44 -20.23
N PRO A 90 42.80 1.49 -20.57
CA PRO A 90 42.77 2.02 -21.91
C PRO A 90 43.46 1.05 -22.87
N GLN A 91 42.68 0.39 -23.74
CA GLN A 91 43.21 -0.44 -24.85
C GLN A 91 43.23 0.33 -26.19
N LYS A 92 42.50 1.45 -26.25
CA LYS A 92 42.49 2.41 -27.35
C LYS A 92 42.60 3.82 -26.78
N ASN A 93 42.90 4.78 -27.64
CA ASN A 93 42.89 6.21 -27.32
C ASN A 93 41.47 6.80 -27.23
N TYR A 94 40.41 5.98 -27.33
CA TYR A 94 39.03 6.43 -27.10
C TYR A 94 38.12 5.32 -26.56
N ASP A 95 37.00 5.75 -25.98
CA ASP A 95 35.85 4.93 -25.60
C ASP A 95 34.56 5.70 -25.93
N GLU A 96 33.41 5.06 -25.99
CA GLU A 96 32.16 5.77 -26.34
C GLU A 96 30.92 5.11 -25.73
N PHE A 97 29.89 5.92 -25.52
CA PHE A 97 28.54 5.41 -25.24
C PHE A 97 27.53 6.13 -26.15
N ARG A 98 26.39 5.48 -26.40
CA ARG A 98 25.33 6.05 -27.25
C ARG A 98 24.06 6.28 -26.46
N PHE A 99 23.31 7.32 -26.79
CA PHE A 99 22.06 7.64 -26.12
C PHE A 99 21.01 8.22 -27.08
N LYS A 100 19.75 8.16 -26.66
CA LYS A 100 18.61 8.84 -27.27
C LYS A 100 17.86 9.66 -26.22
N VAL A 101 17.08 10.62 -26.67
CA VAL A 101 16.23 11.48 -25.85
C VAL A 101 14.77 11.20 -26.20
N TRP A 102 13.90 11.23 -25.21
CA TRP A 102 12.46 10.96 -25.33
C TRP A 102 11.70 12.12 -24.70
N ASP A 103 10.73 12.65 -25.43
CA ASP A 103 9.87 13.78 -25.01
C ASP A 103 8.55 13.31 -24.33
N GLY A 104 8.22 12.03 -24.45
CA GLY A 104 6.92 11.49 -24.04
C GLY A 104 6.15 10.81 -25.17
N GLU A 105 6.51 11.08 -26.43
CA GLU A 105 5.83 10.61 -27.65
C GLU A 105 6.74 10.14 -28.79
N GLN A 106 7.91 10.75 -28.99
CA GLN A 106 8.91 10.34 -30.00
C GLN A 106 10.36 10.37 -29.49
N TYR A 107 11.18 9.45 -30.01
CA TYR A 107 12.61 9.41 -29.69
C TYR A 107 13.37 10.30 -30.65
N SER A 108 14.40 10.96 -30.14
CA SER A 108 15.38 11.69 -30.92
C SER A 108 16.19 10.77 -31.84
N ASN A 109 17.01 11.39 -32.70
CA ASN A 109 18.17 10.75 -33.29
C ASN A 109 19.07 10.13 -32.20
N GLU A 110 19.89 9.14 -32.56
CA GLU A 110 20.91 8.60 -31.66
C GLU A 110 22.14 9.51 -31.65
N SER A 111 22.68 9.80 -30.47
CA SER A 111 23.90 10.59 -30.29
C SER A 111 24.97 9.83 -29.51
N VAL A 112 26.22 10.18 -29.78
CA VAL A 112 27.41 9.53 -29.23
C VAL A 112 28.07 10.46 -28.23
N VAL A 113 28.43 9.94 -27.05
CA VAL A 113 29.41 10.60 -26.18
C VAL A 113 30.73 9.87 -26.33
N GLN A 114 31.71 10.55 -26.90
CA GLN A 114 33.04 10.01 -27.12
C GLN A 114 34.02 10.48 -26.03
N PHE A 115 34.73 9.53 -25.43
CA PHE A 115 35.80 9.81 -24.47
C PHE A 115 37.14 9.70 -25.18
N LEU A 116 37.88 10.79 -25.27
CA LEU A 116 39.25 10.82 -25.78
C LEU A 116 40.19 10.56 -24.60
N ILE A 117 40.87 9.42 -24.63
CA ILE A 117 41.70 8.95 -23.52
C ILE A 117 43.12 9.49 -23.71
N ASN A 118 43.55 10.34 -22.78
CA ASN A 118 44.92 10.84 -22.75
C ASN A 118 45.78 9.96 -21.82
N THR A 119 46.79 9.30 -22.39
CA THR A 119 47.67 8.34 -21.68
C THR A 119 48.95 8.98 -21.15
N GLU A 120 49.21 10.26 -21.41
CA GLU A 120 50.36 10.94 -20.80
C GLU A 120 50.02 11.38 -19.37
N ALA A 121 50.33 10.51 -18.41
CA ALA A 121 50.53 10.92 -17.03
C ALA A 121 51.96 11.47 -16.88
N THR A 122 52.25 12.62 -17.47
CA THR A 122 53.52 13.31 -17.23
C THR A 122 53.35 14.40 -16.15
N LYS A 123 54.30 14.37 -15.23
CA LYS A 123 54.52 15.27 -14.08
C LYS A 123 54.25 16.74 -14.46
N PRO A 124 53.66 17.57 -13.57
CA PRO A 124 53.31 18.95 -13.89
C PRO A 124 54.58 19.72 -14.25
N THR A 125 54.73 20.02 -15.53
CA THR A 125 55.66 21.03 -16.02
C THR A 125 54.86 22.25 -16.45
N THR A 126 55.38 23.37 -16.02
CA THR A 126 54.82 24.71 -16.07
C THR A 126 54.56 25.18 -17.50
N HIS A 127 53.40 25.79 -17.68
CA HIS A 127 53.02 26.72 -18.76
C HIS A 127 52.86 26.16 -20.18
N SER A 128 51.79 25.39 -20.39
CA SER A 128 50.86 25.72 -21.47
C SER A 128 49.45 25.55 -20.94
N THR A 129 48.78 26.66 -20.64
CA THR A 129 47.40 26.67 -20.15
C THR A 129 46.37 26.53 -21.27
N ASN A 130 46.82 26.21 -22.50
CA ASN A 130 45.95 26.17 -23.67
C ASN A 130 44.85 25.12 -23.51
N LYS A 131 43.60 25.55 -23.61
CA LYS A 131 42.42 24.69 -23.61
C LYS A 131 41.93 24.59 -25.04
N ALA A 132 41.90 23.37 -25.56
CA ALA A 132 41.40 23.13 -26.90
C ALA A 132 40.00 23.77 -27.11
N PRO A 133 39.70 24.26 -28.33
CA PRO A 133 38.42 24.88 -28.63
C PRO A 133 37.29 23.91 -28.38
N LEU A 134 36.21 24.42 -27.81
CA LEU A 134 34.98 23.66 -27.61
C LEU A 134 34.08 23.88 -28.82
N THR A 135 33.65 22.80 -29.46
CA THR A 135 32.65 22.85 -30.52
C THR A 135 31.36 22.16 -30.08
N ILE A 136 30.24 22.71 -30.53
CA ILE A 136 28.88 22.23 -30.23
C ILE A 136 28.17 22.06 -31.58
N GLY A 137 27.75 20.83 -31.88
CA GLY A 137 26.83 20.56 -32.99
C GLY A 137 25.48 21.26 -32.85
N HIS A 138 24.75 21.40 -33.93
CA HIS A 138 23.41 21.99 -33.94
C HIS A 138 22.58 21.43 -35.09
N SER A 139 21.32 21.80 -35.17
CA SER A 139 20.46 21.53 -36.32
C SER A 139 20.01 22.83 -36.97
N ASP A 140 19.95 22.81 -38.30
CA ASP A 140 19.41 23.91 -39.10
C ASP A 140 18.27 23.41 -39.98
N ALA A 141 17.21 24.22 -40.05
CA ALA A 141 16.11 23.99 -40.98
C ALA A 141 16.53 24.43 -42.39
N VAL A 142 16.33 23.56 -43.38
CA VAL A 142 16.64 23.80 -44.79
C VAL A 142 15.34 23.83 -45.60
N GLU A 143 15.13 24.91 -46.34
CA GLU A 143 14.09 24.95 -47.37
C GLU A 143 14.58 24.26 -48.64
N ARG A 144 13.78 23.33 -49.15
CA ARG A 144 14.09 22.57 -50.36
C ARG A 144 14.42 23.49 -51.54
N GLY A 145 15.53 23.20 -52.23
CA GLY A 145 15.94 23.95 -53.42
C GLY A 145 16.44 25.36 -53.14
N LYS A 146 16.56 25.77 -51.87
CA LYS A 146 17.17 27.05 -51.47
C LYS A 146 18.53 26.81 -50.82
N ARG A 147 19.41 27.82 -50.93
CA ARG A 147 20.69 27.84 -50.21
C ARG A 147 20.46 28.25 -48.77
N LEU A 148 20.83 27.39 -47.83
CA LEU A 148 20.97 27.74 -46.42
C LEU A 148 22.31 28.46 -46.24
N ASN A 149 22.31 29.59 -45.53
CA ASN A 149 23.51 30.22 -45.02
C ASN A 149 23.44 30.18 -43.49
N SER A 150 24.43 29.58 -42.85
CA SER A 150 24.49 29.42 -41.40
C SER A 150 25.96 29.44 -40.94
N TRP A 151 26.24 29.06 -39.70
CA TRP A 151 27.60 28.94 -39.17
C TRP A 151 27.73 27.81 -38.16
N VAL A 152 28.93 27.28 -38.03
CA VAL A 152 29.28 26.32 -36.98
C VAL A 152 29.78 27.03 -35.72
N TRP A 153 29.40 26.51 -34.56
CA TRP A 153 29.70 27.14 -33.28
C TRP A 153 31.02 26.63 -32.69
N ALA A 154 31.86 27.53 -32.22
CA ALA A 154 33.01 27.19 -31.41
C ALA A 154 33.31 28.30 -30.40
N GLU A 155 33.85 27.92 -29.25
CA GLU A 155 34.34 28.83 -28.22
C GLU A 155 35.74 28.40 -27.80
N ASP A 156 36.66 29.36 -27.77
CA ASP A 156 37.99 29.18 -27.22
C ASP A 156 38.13 29.98 -25.93
N LYS A 157 38.50 29.30 -24.84
CA LYS A 157 38.57 29.94 -23.52
C LYS A 157 39.78 30.84 -23.36
N ASP A 158 40.80 30.63 -24.19
CA ASP A 158 42.00 31.45 -24.25
C ASP A 158 41.85 32.57 -25.29
N ASN A 159 40.70 32.60 -25.99
CA ASN A 159 40.30 33.56 -27.00
C ASN A 159 41.26 33.58 -28.20
N ASP A 160 41.88 32.44 -28.49
CA ASP A 160 42.79 32.24 -29.62
C ASP A 160 42.03 32.25 -30.96
N LYS A 161 42.76 32.52 -32.05
CA LYS A 161 42.18 32.60 -33.40
C LYS A 161 41.80 31.20 -33.89
N LEU A 162 40.52 31.02 -34.21
CA LEU A 162 39.97 29.73 -34.63
C LEU A 162 39.98 29.52 -36.15
N THR A 163 40.25 28.28 -36.55
CA THR A 163 40.15 27.79 -37.93
C THR A 163 39.29 26.54 -37.99
N TYR A 164 38.42 26.44 -38.99
CA TYR A 164 37.35 25.45 -39.07
C TYR A 164 37.57 24.51 -40.25
N LYS A 165 37.28 23.22 -40.06
CA LYS A 165 37.43 22.20 -41.10
C LYS A 165 36.27 21.21 -41.07
N VAL A 166 35.74 20.88 -42.25
CA VAL A 166 34.77 19.78 -42.42
C VAL A 166 35.51 18.44 -42.29
N VAL A 167 35.02 17.59 -41.40
CA VAL A 167 35.53 16.23 -41.13
C VAL A 167 34.79 15.20 -41.97
N SER A 168 33.46 15.36 -42.15
CA SER A 168 32.66 14.53 -43.05
C SER A 168 31.68 15.39 -43.83
N GLN A 169 31.64 15.23 -45.15
CA GLN A 169 30.69 15.94 -46.02
C GLN A 169 29.25 15.42 -45.86
N PRO A 170 28.22 16.23 -46.19
CA PRO A 170 26.85 15.75 -46.35
C PRO A 170 26.77 14.68 -47.44
N LYS A 171 25.83 13.74 -47.32
CA LYS A 171 25.66 12.65 -48.29
C LYS A 171 24.78 13.03 -49.48
N HIS A 172 23.93 14.04 -49.33
CA HIS A 172 22.83 14.32 -50.24
C HIS A 172 22.75 15.80 -50.67
N GLY A 173 23.65 16.66 -50.20
CA GLY A 173 23.77 18.04 -50.63
C GLY A 173 25.21 18.54 -50.62
N GLU A 174 25.41 19.73 -51.19
CA GLU A 174 26.72 20.39 -51.28
C GLU A 174 26.89 21.38 -50.13
N LEU A 175 28.00 21.24 -49.40
CA LEU A 175 28.39 22.13 -48.31
C LEU A 175 29.67 22.88 -48.66
N LYS A 176 29.68 24.19 -48.43
CA LYS A 176 30.89 25.01 -48.43
C LYS A 176 31.03 25.70 -47.08
N LEU A 177 32.07 25.34 -46.33
CA LEU A 177 32.43 25.95 -45.05
C LEU A 177 33.59 26.92 -45.24
N ASP A 178 33.43 28.15 -44.78
CA ASP A 178 34.51 29.12 -44.64
C ASP A 178 35.35 28.76 -43.42
N SER A 179 36.59 28.34 -43.68
CA SER A 179 37.54 27.91 -42.67
C SER A 179 37.99 29.00 -41.70
N ALA A 180 37.79 30.29 -42.01
CA ALA A 180 38.21 31.39 -41.15
C ALA A 180 37.08 31.88 -40.23
N THR A 181 35.83 31.73 -40.67
CA THR A 181 34.68 32.31 -39.94
C THR A 181 33.71 31.27 -39.39
N GLY A 182 33.86 30.00 -39.81
CA GLY A 182 32.91 28.93 -39.48
C GLY A 182 31.56 29.08 -40.19
N LYS A 183 31.36 30.11 -41.02
CA LYS A 183 30.14 30.26 -41.83
C LYS A 183 30.09 29.18 -42.89
N PHE A 184 28.93 28.62 -43.15
CA PHE A 184 28.76 27.67 -44.24
C PHE A 184 27.53 27.98 -45.09
N THR A 185 27.60 27.53 -46.34
CA THR A 185 26.45 27.47 -47.24
C THR A 185 26.15 26.03 -47.58
N TYR A 186 24.88 25.64 -47.50
CA TYR A 186 24.41 24.31 -47.87
C TYR A 186 23.31 24.37 -48.91
N TYR A 187 23.36 23.50 -49.92
CA TYR A 187 22.37 23.37 -50.98
C TYR A 187 22.04 21.90 -51.27
N SER A 188 20.76 21.56 -51.31
CA SER A 188 20.30 20.29 -51.87
C SER A 188 18.96 20.45 -52.59
N ALA A 189 18.89 19.91 -53.81
CA ALA A 189 17.66 19.79 -54.58
C ALA A 189 16.96 18.43 -54.39
N ALA A 190 17.57 17.51 -53.62
CA ALA A 190 17.06 16.16 -53.44
C ALA A 190 15.89 16.12 -52.44
N ASN A 191 14.94 15.21 -52.68
CA ASN A 191 13.80 15.00 -51.78
C ASN A 191 14.20 14.11 -50.59
N ILE A 192 14.98 14.68 -49.66
CA ILE A 192 15.50 14.00 -48.47
C ILE A 192 14.84 14.55 -47.19
N LYS A 193 14.76 13.73 -46.15
CA LYS A 193 14.24 14.16 -44.83
C LYS A 193 15.30 14.90 -44.02
N GLN A 194 16.56 14.49 -44.15
CA GLN A 194 17.69 15.11 -43.46
C GLN A 194 19.01 14.84 -44.20
N ASP A 195 20.01 15.67 -43.93
CA ASP A 195 21.42 15.42 -44.22
C ASP A 195 22.29 15.75 -43.00
N ILE A 196 23.55 15.36 -43.01
CA ILE A 196 24.46 15.57 -41.88
C ILE A 196 25.90 15.78 -42.36
N PHE A 197 26.58 16.78 -41.81
CA PHE A 197 28.03 16.91 -41.95
C PHE A 197 28.67 17.04 -40.57
N SER A 198 29.99 16.84 -40.48
CA SER A 198 30.74 17.07 -39.25
C SER A 198 31.93 17.99 -39.47
N TYR A 199 32.37 18.69 -38.42
CA TYR A 199 33.46 19.65 -38.45
C TYR A 199 34.32 19.57 -37.18
N GLN A 200 35.51 20.16 -37.26
CA GLN A 200 36.47 20.38 -36.19
C GLN A 200 37.05 21.79 -36.29
N VAL A 201 37.58 22.27 -35.17
CA VAL A 201 38.13 23.62 -35.02
C VAL A 201 39.52 23.57 -34.40
N PHE A 202 40.43 24.41 -34.88
CA PHE A 202 41.82 24.48 -34.44
C PHE A 202 42.16 25.92 -34.04
N ASP A 203 42.72 26.09 -32.83
CA ASP A 203 43.12 27.40 -32.26
C ASP A 203 44.56 27.82 -32.64
N GLY A 204 45.27 27.04 -33.46
CA GLY A 204 46.68 27.25 -33.75
C GLY A 204 47.63 26.37 -32.92
N LYS A 205 47.13 25.64 -31.91
CA LYS A 205 47.90 24.74 -31.04
C LYS A 205 47.25 23.37 -30.88
N THR A 206 45.94 23.30 -30.68
CA THR A 206 45.15 22.09 -30.41
C THR A 206 43.83 22.06 -31.20
N ILE A 207 43.41 20.85 -31.59
CA ILE A 207 42.16 20.62 -32.32
C ILE A 207 41.01 20.29 -31.35
N SER A 208 39.81 20.75 -31.69
CA SER A 208 38.58 20.49 -30.97
C SER A 208 38.11 19.04 -31.15
N ASN A 209 37.06 18.71 -30.40
CA ASN A 209 36.24 17.56 -30.70
C ASN A 209 35.55 17.64 -32.06
N ILE A 210 35.19 16.48 -32.63
CA ILE A 210 34.34 16.44 -33.83
C ILE A 210 32.91 16.79 -33.42
N SER A 211 32.27 17.72 -34.14
CA SER A 211 30.87 18.11 -33.94
C SER A 211 30.09 17.98 -35.23
N SER A 212 28.82 17.55 -35.12
CA SER A 212 27.96 17.33 -36.28
C SER A 212 26.89 18.41 -36.41
N VAL A 213 26.56 18.77 -37.65
CA VAL A 213 25.44 19.65 -37.99
C VAL A 213 24.40 18.84 -38.76
N TYR A 214 23.17 18.84 -38.25
CA TYR A 214 22.03 18.16 -38.88
C TYR A 214 21.22 19.17 -39.71
N LEU A 215 20.93 18.80 -40.96
CA LEU A 215 20.24 19.65 -41.92
C LEU A 215 18.85 19.06 -42.16
N LEU A 216 17.83 19.67 -41.58
CA LEU A 216 16.47 19.12 -41.50
C LEU A 216 15.56 19.83 -42.51
N PHE A 217 14.88 19.07 -43.37
CA PHE A 217 14.04 19.65 -44.43
C PHE A 217 12.58 19.74 -43.97
N ASN A 218 12.10 20.97 -43.74
CA ASN A 218 10.70 21.23 -43.37
C ASN A 218 9.85 21.54 -44.61
N ASN A 219 8.67 20.93 -44.69
CA ASN A 219 7.61 21.39 -45.59
C ASN A 219 6.77 22.44 -44.84
N SER A 220 6.89 23.71 -45.22
CA SER A 220 6.09 24.89 -44.80
C SER A 220 6.78 25.89 -43.85
N THR A 221 6.55 27.18 -44.15
CA THR A 221 7.28 28.39 -43.76
C THR A 221 6.70 29.09 -42.53
N SER A 222 7.51 29.41 -41.50
CA SER A 222 7.40 30.67 -40.70
C SER A 222 8.63 30.87 -39.78
N THR A 223 8.99 32.13 -39.55
CA THR A 223 10.28 32.63 -39.00
C THR A 223 10.37 32.62 -37.46
N PRO A 224 11.58 32.48 -36.84
CA PRO A 224 11.76 32.44 -35.39
C PRO A 224 11.96 33.83 -34.74
N ASN A 225 11.38 34.04 -33.56
CA ASN A 225 11.59 35.22 -32.70
C ASN A 225 12.61 34.93 -31.57
N LYS A 226 13.49 35.92 -31.32
CA LYS A 226 14.65 35.91 -30.40
C LYS A 226 14.25 35.97 -28.90
N PRO A 227 14.90 35.26 -27.95
CA PRO A 227 14.59 35.33 -26.52
C PRO A 227 15.37 36.41 -25.73
N THR A 228 14.74 36.98 -24.68
CA THR A 228 15.33 37.89 -23.66
C THR A 228 15.15 37.37 -22.22
N LYS A 229 15.90 37.95 -21.27
CA LYS A 229 16.31 37.45 -19.92
C LYS A 229 15.27 37.64 -18.78
N PRO A 230 15.20 36.78 -17.72
CA PRO A 230 14.25 36.91 -16.61
C PRO A 230 14.71 37.73 -15.38
N GLY A 231 13.76 38.33 -14.64
CA GLY A 231 13.92 39.10 -13.39
C GLY A 231 13.53 38.35 -12.08
N LYS A 232 13.84 38.97 -10.92
CA LYS A 232 13.97 38.39 -9.55
C LYS A 232 12.69 38.53 -8.65
N PRO A 233 12.49 37.71 -7.58
CA PRO A 233 11.19 37.53 -6.88
C PRO A 233 11.02 38.28 -5.53
N THR A 234 9.77 38.42 -5.06
CA THR A 234 9.34 39.04 -3.77
C THR A 234 8.54 38.10 -2.83
N LYS A 235 8.52 38.42 -1.51
CA LYS A 235 8.17 37.59 -0.32
C LYS A 235 6.68 37.71 0.15
N PRO A 236 6.21 36.81 1.06
CA PRO A 236 4.79 36.58 1.41
C PRO A 236 4.31 37.24 2.73
N ASN A 237 2.98 37.35 2.91
CA ASN A 237 2.30 37.80 4.14
C ASN A 237 1.55 36.66 4.87
N ASN A 238 1.44 36.81 6.20
CA ASN A 238 1.04 35.80 7.20
C ASN A 238 -0.48 35.82 7.57
N PRO A 239 -1.00 34.76 8.24
CA PRO A 239 -2.42 34.41 8.36
C PRO A 239 -3.14 34.93 9.63
N GLY A 240 -4.47 35.06 9.54
CA GLY A 240 -5.39 35.44 10.63
C GLY A 240 -5.87 34.28 11.51
N LYS A 241 -6.25 34.61 12.76
CA LYS A 241 -6.50 33.73 13.93
C LYS A 241 -8.00 33.28 14.06
N PRO A 242 -8.30 32.13 14.71
CA PRO A 242 -9.64 31.48 14.71
C PRO A 242 -10.56 31.87 15.90
N SER A 243 -11.87 31.67 15.73
CA SER A 243 -12.94 31.88 16.72
C SER A 243 -13.35 30.61 17.51
N THR A 244 -13.94 30.81 18.69
CA THR A 244 -14.21 29.84 19.78
C THR A 244 -15.57 29.09 19.66
N PRO A 245 -15.72 27.85 20.21
CA PRO A 245 -16.96 27.06 20.13
C PRO A 245 -17.83 27.06 21.41
N ASP A 246 -19.15 26.95 21.22
CA ASP A 246 -20.20 26.92 22.25
C ASP A 246 -20.37 25.58 22.99
N LYS A 247 -20.92 25.67 24.21
CA LYS A 247 -21.06 24.64 25.26
C LYS A 247 -22.37 23.81 25.13
N PRO A 248 -22.34 22.46 25.18
CA PRO A 248 -23.57 21.65 25.15
C PRO A 248 -24.15 21.30 26.54
N SER A 249 -25.47 21.14 26.59
CA SER A 249 -26.35 20.88 27.73
C SER A 249 -26.44 19.41 28.19
N LYS A 250 -26.81 19.23 29.46
CA LYS A 250 -26.81 18.01 30.29
C LYS A 250 -27.93 17.00 29.94
N PRO A 251 -27.68 15.67 29.88
CA PRO A 251 -28.71 14.67 29.60
C PRO A 251 -29.38 14.08 30.85
N SER A 252 -30.65 13.69 30.70
CA SER A 252 -31.56 13.11 31.69
C SER A 252 -31.39 11.59 31.85
N LYS A 253 -31.67 11.09 33.08
CA LYS A 253 -31.51 9.71 33.56
C LYS A 253 -32.53 8.72 32.95
N PRO A 254 -32.21 7.42 32.78
CA PRO A 254 -33.15 6.40 32.34
C PRO A 254 -33.77 5.58 33.50
N ASN A 255 -35.07 5.31 33.40
CA ASN A 255 -35.82 4.34 34.23
C ASN A 255 -35.61 2.88 33.76
N ASN A 256 -35.80 1.94 34.68
CA ASN A 256 -35.97 0.48 34.48
C ASN A 256 -37.16 0.04 35.36
N PRO A 257 -37.71 -1.22 35.34
CA PRO A 257 -37.49 -2.41 34.48
C PRO A 257 -38.82 -3.13 34.05
N THR A 258 -38.82 -4.21 33.24
CA THR A 258 -40.01 -5.14 33.10
C THR A 258 -39.73 -6.51 32.41
N THR A 259 -40.32 -7.58 32.98
CA THR A 259 -40.76 -8.92 32.45
C THR A 259 -39.81 -9.80 31.59
N PRO A 260 -39.74 -11.15 31.78
CA PRO A 260 -38.91 -12.03 30.92
C PRO A 260 -39.40 -12.02 29.47
N VAL A 261 -38.59 -11.44 28.58
CA VAL A 261 -38.92 -11.32 27.16
C VAL A 261 -38.90 -12.72 26.52
N LYS A 262 -40.05 -13.19 25.99
CA LYS A 262 -40.14 -14.40 25.17
C LYS A 262 -39.42 -14.15 23.84
N LEU A 263 -38.30 -14.84 23.59
CA LEU A 263 -37.44 -14.57 22.42
C LEU A 263 -37.73 -15.46 21.22
N TYR A 264 -38.25 -16.65 21.43
CA TYR A 264 -38.50 -17.63 20.37
C TYR A 264 -39.91 -18.23 20.48
N PRO A 265 -40.44 -18.79 19.38
CA PRO A 265 -41.77 -19.39 19.37
C PRO A 265 -41.89 -20.56 20.36
N SER A 266 -43.04 -20.70 21.02
CA SER A 266 -43.28 -21.78 21.99
C SER A 266 -43.41 -23.17 21.36
N HIS A 267 -43.58 -23.26 20.03
CA HIS A 267 -43.59 -24.54 19.33
C HIS A 267 -42.17 -25.11 19.08
N TRP A 268 -41.12 -24.34 19.42
CA TRP A 268 -39.76 -24.88 19.41
C TRP A 268 -39.55 -25.70 20.68
N THR A 269 -39.50 -27.02 20.52
CA THR A 269 -39.40 -28.00 21.63
C THR A 269 -38.15 -28.88 21.54
N SER A 270 -37.49 -28.90 20.39
CA SER A 270 -36.24 -29.64 20.17
C SER A 270 -35.43 -29.03 19.02
N LYS A 271 -34.17 -29.47 18.83
CA LYS A 271 -33.37 -29.05 17.67
C LYS A 271 -34.08 -29.32 16.35
N ALA A 272 -34.84 -30.41 16.22
CA ALA A 272 -35.58 -30.74 15.00
C ALA A 272 -36.74 -29.77 14.68
N SER A 273 -37.26 -29.06 15.69
CA SER A 273 -38.32 -28.06 15.51
C SER A 273 -37.81 -26.69 15.04
N LEU A 274 -36.49 -26.49 14.95
CA LEU A 274 -35.91 -25.26 14.43
C LEU A 274 -36.15 -25.14 12.91
N PRO A 275 -36.29 -23.92 12.37
CA PRO A 275 -36.56 -23.69 10.95
C PRO A 275 -35.59 -24.42 10.01
N SER A 276 -36.05 -24.82 8.83
CA SER A 276 -35.25 -25.60 7.86
C SER A 276 -33.93 -24.94 7.48
N HIS A 277 -33.88 -23.60 7.40
CA HIS A 277 -32.64 -22.87 7.15
C HIS A 277 -31.64 -22.96 8.32
N ILE A 278 -32.13 -23.07 9.57
CA ILE A 278 -31.28 -23.33 10.73
C ILE A 278 -30.72 -24.75 10.67
N GLN A 279 -31.54 -25.75 10.30
CA GLN A 279 -31.05 -27.12 10.07
C GLN A 279 -29.92 -27.15 9.03
N THR A 280 -30.07 -26.36 7.97
CA THR A 280 -29.06 -26.24 6.91
C THR A 280 -27.75 -25.63 7.43
N ILE A 281 -27.81 -24.65 8.35
CA ILE A 281 -26.62 -24.07 8.99
C ILE A 281 -25.93 -25.10 9.90
N LEU A 282 -26.72 -25.86 10.65
CA LEU A 282 -26.22 -26.88 11.59
C LEU A 282 -25.55 -28.05 10.87
N SER A 283 -26.06 -28.47 9.71
CA SER A 283 -25.47 -29.55 8.90
C SER A 283 -24.30 -29.13 8.02
N ALA A 284 -24.06 -27.82 7.86
CA ALA A 284 -22.97 -27.29 7.05
C ALA A 284 -21.59 -27.52 7.68
N THR A 285 -20.56 -27.61 6.85
CA THR A 285 -19.17 -27.47 7.28
C THR A 285 -18.84 -26.00 7.57
N HIS A 286 -17.74 -25.74 8.29
CA HIS A 286 -17.26 -24.38 8.56
C HIS A 286 -17.09 -23.56 7.27
N SER A 287 -16.49 -24.15 6.22
CA SER A 287 -16.32 -23.48 4.92
C SER A 287 -17.66 -23.19 4.23
N GLN A 288 -18.63 -24.10 4.31
CA GLN A 288 -19.95 -23.90 3.73
C GLN A 288 -20.71 -22.77 4.44
N ARG A 289 -20.62 -22.69 5.77
CA ARG A 289 -21.23 -21.59 6.55
C ARG A 289 -20.71 -20.22 6.12
N ASN A 290 -19.41 -20.08 5.91
CA ASN A 290 -18.83 -18.82 5.41
C ASN A 290 -19.42 -18.45 4.04
N SER A 291 -19.48 -19.40 3.11
CA SER A 291 -20.07 -19.19 1.78
C SER A 291 -21.56 -18.84 1.82
N MET A 292 -22.33 -19.40 2.77
CA MET A 292 -23.74 -19.07 2.94
C MET A 292 -23.93 -17.57 3.23
N THR A 293 -22.97 -16.90 3.87
CA THR A 293 -23.12 -15.48 4.24
C THR A 293 -22.72 -14.48 3.14
N MET A 294 -22.23 -14.96 1.99
CA MET A 294 -21.76 -14.09 0.88
C MET A 294 -22.89 -13.57 -0.04
N GLY A 295 -24.14 -14.04 0.14
CA GLY A 295 -25.33 -13.53 -0.54
C GLY A 295 -26.08 -12.46 0.28
N ILE A 296 -27.03 -11.75 -0.34
CA ILE A 296 -27.96 -10.86 0.40
C ILE A 296 -28.89 -11.77 1.21
N TYR A 297 -28.56 -12.01 2.48
CA TYR A 297 -29.43 -12.73 3.40
C TYR A 297 -30.43 -11.77 4.05
N SER A 298 -31.67 -12.21 4.18
CA SER A 298 -32.70 -11.42 4.83
C SER A 298 -32.41 -11.31 6.33
N LYS A 299 -32.64 -10.12 6.88
CA LYS A 299 -32.46 -9.81 8.31
C LYS A 299 -33.20 -10.83 9.20
N GLU A 300 -34.38 -11.27 8.77
CA GLU A 300 -35.26 -12.19 9.48
C GLU A 300 -34.59 -13.54 9.72
N LYS A 301 -33.87 -14.09 8.73
CA LYS A 301 -33.14 -15.37 8.89
C LYS A 301 -32.03 -15.26 9.93
N VAL A 302 -31.35 -14.11 9.99
CA VAL A 302 -30.30 -13.87 10.99
C VAL A 302 -30.90 -13.74 12.40
N LEU A 303 -32.05 -13.07 12.51
CA LEU A 303 -32.79 -13.02 13.78
C LEU A 303 -33.23 -14.42 14.22
N ASP A 304 -33.63 -15.30 13.31
CA ASP A 304 -33.94 -16.69 13.66
C ASP A 304 -32.71 -17.44 14.22
N VAL A 305 -31.50 -17.16 13.74
CA VAL A 305 -30.26 -17.70 14.36
C VAL A 305 -30.10 -17.21 15.80
N PHE A 306 -30.33 -15.91 16.08
CA PHE A 306 -30.32 -15.38 17.44
C PHE A 306 -31.41 -15.99 18.33
N LYS A 307 -32.60 -16.24 17.79
CA LYS A 307 -33.67 -16.96 18.49
C LYS A 307 -33.26 -18.40 18.79
N SER A 308 -32.60 -19.09 17.84
CA SER A 308 -32.11 -20.45 18.02
C SER A 308 -31.02 -20.51 19.08
N LEU A 309 -30.12 -19.53 19.14
CA LEU A 309 -29.13 -19.42 20.21
C LEU A 309 -29.79 -19.24 21.58
N ALA A 310 -30.83 -18.41 21.69
CA ALA A 310 -31.59 -18.26 22.93
C ALA A 310 -32.32 -19.56 23.31
N PHE A 311 -32.91 -20.26 22.33
CA PHE A 311 -33.56 -21.56 22.55
C PHE A 311 -32.56 -22.59 23.09
N LEU A 312 -31.38 -22.70 22.46
CA LEU A 312 -30.33 -23.62 22.92
C LEU A 312 -29.80 -23.23 24.30
N ALA A 313 -29.66 -21.94 24.61
CA ALA A 313 -29.22 -21.50 25.93
C ALA A 313 -30.21 -21.89 27.04
N ASP A 314 -31.51 -21.92 26.73
CA ASP A 314 -32.56 -22.24 27.70
C ASP A 314 -32.79 -23.77 27.85
N HIS A 315 -32.43 -24.59 26.85
CA HIS A 315 -32.80 -26.03 26.80
C HIS A 315 -31.61 -27.00 26.67
N ASN A 316 -30.43 -26.51 26.34
CA ASN A 316 -29.26 -27.34 26.06
C ASN A 316 -28.08 -26.91 26.93
N SER A 317 -27.17 -27.86 27.16
CA SER A 317 -25.92 -27.53 27.82
C SER A 317 -25.02 -26.70 26.91
N ALA A 318 -24.15 -25.86 27.48
CA ALA A 318 -23.11 -25.11 26.75
C ALA A 318 -22.16 -26.00 25.91
N LYS A 319 -22.25 -27.32 26.09
CA LYS A 319 -21.52 -28.37 25.37
C LYS A 319 -22.15 -28.74 24.02
N ASP A 320 -23.36 -28.28 23.72
CA ASP A 320 -24.03 -28.63 22.47
C ASP A 320 -23.27 -28.08 21.26
N GLU A 321 -23.03 -28.94 20.27
CA GLU A 321 -22.30 -28.56 19.06
C GLU A 321 -23.03 -27.57 18.16
N ALA A 322 -24.35 -27.45 18.34
CA ALA A 322 -25.14 -26.48 17.61
C ALA A 322 -24.69 -25.03 17.86
N PHE A 323 -24.13 -24.72 19.04
CA PHE A 323 -23.56 -23.39 19.31
C PHE A 323 -22.42 -23.04 18.35
N ASP A 324 -21.55 -23.99 18.01
CA ASP A 324 -20.44 -23.76 17.08
C ASP A 324 -20.97 -23.37 15.69
N GLY A 325 -21.93 -24.15 15.18
CA GLY A 325 -22.54 -23.89 13.88
C GLY A 325 -23.19 -22.50 13.80
N LEU A 326 -24.00 -22.14 14.79
CA LEU A 326 -24.73 -20.87 14.80
C LEU A 326 -23.82 -19.67 15.07
N LEU A 327 -22.88 -19.76 16.01
CA LEU A 327 -21.93 -18.67 16.31
C LEU A 327 -20.97 -18.43 15.14
N THR A 328 -20.44 -19.50 14.53
CA THR A 328 -19.63 -19.39 13.31
C THR A 328 -20.41 -18.68 12.21
N TYR A 329 -21.67 -19.05 12.00
CA TYR A 329 -22.52 -18.42 10.99
C TYR A 329 -22.75 -16.93 11.27
N ILE A 330 -23.08 -16.54 12.52
CA ILE A 330 -23.28 -15.13 12.87
C ILE A 330 -21.98 -14.34 12.71
N GLN A 331 -20.84 -14.89 13.11
CA GLN A 331 -19.54 -14.23 12.94
C GLN A 331 -19.21 -14.00 11.47
N ALA A 332 -19.43 -15.00 10.62
CA ALA A 332 -19.27 -14.86 9.18
C ALA A 332 -20.24 -13.82 8.59
N TRP A 333 -21.48 -13.78 9.07
CA TRP A 333 -22.47 -12.80 8.64
C TRP A 333 -22.05 -11.38 9.05
N LEU A 334 -21.63 -11.17 10.29
CA LEU A 334 -21.17 -9.88 10.80
C LEU A 334 -19.86 -9.40 10.15
N ALA A 335 -19.05 -10.32 9.64
CA ALA A 335 -17.86 -9.97 8.85
C ALA A 335 -18.23 -9.44 7.45
N ASN A 336 -19.36 -9.89 6.89
CA ASN A 336 -19.80 -9.54 5.53
C ASN A 336 -20.89 -8.46 5.50
N GLN A 337 -21.62 -8.25 6.60
CA GLN A 337 -22.78 -7.38 6.70
C GLN A 337 -22.69 -6.52 7.96
N SER A 338 -23.38 -5.38 7.96
CA SER A 338 -23.32 -4.44 9.08
C SER A 338 -24.48 -4.63 10.06
N ALA A 339 -24.16 -4.62 11.36
CA ALA A 339 -25.15 -4.54 12.43
C ALA A 339 -25.94 -3.21 12.45
N SER A 340 -25.57 -2.22 11.61
CA SER A 340 -26.27 -0.94 11.48
C SER A 340 -27.72 -1.07 11.00
N HIS A 341 -28.09 -2.19 10.37
CA HIS A 341 -29.44 -2.43 9.88
C HIS A 341 -30.42 -2.92 10.96
N PHE A 342 -29.94 -3.28 12.16
CA PHE A 342 -30.82 -3.70 13.24
C PHE A 342 -31.61 -2.52 13.80
N SER A 343 -32.93 -2.67 13.84
CA SER A 343 -33.84 -1.76 14.53
C SER A 343 -33.69 -1.87 16.06
N LEU A 344 -34.36 -0.99 16.81
CA LEU A 344 -34.35 -1.05 18.28
C LEU A 344 -34.98 -2.34 18.83
N SER A 345 -36.00 -2.88 18.16
CA SER A 345 -36.60 -4.16 18.54
C SER A 345 -35.66 -5.33 18.26
N ASP A 346 -35.00 -5.32 17.09
CA ASP A 346 -33.99 -6.32 16.73
C ASP A 346 -32.84 -6.32 17.75
N ALA A 347 -32.36 -5.13 18.10
CA ALA A 347 -31.31 -4.97 19.10
C ALA A 347 -31.74 -5.44 20.51
N SER A 348 -33.01 -5.25 20.87
CA SER A 348 -33.54 -5.72 22.16
C SER A 348 -33.59 -7.25 22.22
N LEU A 349 -34.02 -7.90 21.13
CA LEU A 349 -33.99 -9.36 20.97
C LEU A 349 -32.55 -9.88 21.08
N ILE A 350 -31.62 -9.31 20.30
CA ILE A 350 -30.21 -9.71 20.31
C ILE A 350 -29.61 -9.51 21.70
N ASN A 351 -29.84 -8.37 22.35
CA ASN A 351 -29.36 -8.11 23.70
C ASN A 351 -29.88 -9.14 24.71
N ALA A 352 -31.16 -9.52 24.64
CA ALA A 352 -31.72 -10.53 25.52
C ALA A 352 -31.17 -11.94 25.21
N THR A 353 -30.91 -12.28 23.94
CA THR A 353 -30.21 -13.51 23.55
C THR A 353 -28.80 -13.55 24.13
N LEU A 354 -28.04 -12.47 23.99
CA LEU A 354 -26.68 -12.36 24.51
C LEU A 354 -26.62 -12.50 26.04
N THR A 355 -27.60 -11.91 26.75
CA THR A 355 -27.74 -12.12 28.19
C THR A 355 -27.96 -13.60 28.50
N ARG A 356 -28.92 -14.27 27.87
CA ARG A 356 -29.19 -15.71 28.10
C ARG A 356 -27.95 -16.57 27.87
N LEU A 357 -27.24 -16.33 26.76
CA LEU A 357 -26.01 -17.05 26.42
C LEU A 357 -24.97 -16.92 27.51
N ILE A 358 -24.69 -15.70 27.99
CA ILE A 358 -23.58 -15.48 28.92
C ILE A 358 -23.93 -15.78 30.37
N THR A 359 -25.22 -15.96 30.69
CA THR A 359 -25.70 -16.38 32.01
C THR A 359 -25.92 -17.89 32.13
N MET A 360 -25.54 -18.69 31.13
CA MET A 360 -25.58 -20.14 31.23
C MET A 360 -24.72 -20.62 32.42
N PRO A 361 -25.23 -21.50 33.31
CA PRO A 361 -24.50 -21.93 34.51
C PRO A 361 -23.11 -22.49 34.20
N GLU A 362 -22.96 -23.23 33.10
CA GLU A 362 -21.69 -23.87 32.73
C GLU A 362 -20.58 -22.88 32.31
N LEU A 363 -20.91 -21.61 32.09
CA LEU A 363 -19.91 -20.55 31.90
C LEU A 363 -19.34 -20.03 33.23
N SER A 364 -20.04 -20.29 34.33
CA SER A 364 -19.61 -19.93 35.69
C SER A 364 -18.90 -21.08 36.43
N ASP A 365 -19.01 -22.32 35.94
CA ASP A 365 -18.44 -23.55 36.53
C ASP A 365 -17.51 -24.33 35.56
N ILE A 366 -16.47 -23.65 35.06
CA ILE A 366 -15.32 -24.19 34.32
C ILE A 366 -14.51 -25.14 35.23
N VAL A 367 -14.79 -26.43 35.08
CA VAL A 367 -14.09 -27.49 35.82
C VAL A 367 -12.63 -27.63 35.34
N PRO A 368 -11.63 -27.66 36.26
CA PRO A 368 -10.25 -28.02 35.91
C PRO A 368 -10.18 -29.47 35.40
N ASP A 369 -9.86 -29.63 34.11
CA ASP A 369 -9.43 -30.86 33.40
C ASP A 369 -10.21 -32.17 33.69
N MET A 370 -11.15 -32.57 32.82
CA MET A 370 -10.93 -33.78 32.00
C MET A 370 -11.61 -33.76 30.62
N ASN A 371 -12.33 -32.69 30.26
CA ASN A 371 -13.04 -32.61 28.98
C ASN A 371 -12.60 -31.38 28.17
N ALA A 372 -11.51 -31.53 27.43
CA ALA A 372 -10.96 -30.52 26.51
C ALA A 372 -12.04 -29.89 25.59
N GLU A 373 -13.07 -30.66 25.26
CA GLU A 373 -14.18 -30.26 24.41
C GLU A 373 -15.13 -29.25 25.10
N ILE A 374 -15.43 -29.43 26.39
CA ILE A 374 -16.31 -28.52 27.14
C ILE A 374 -15.66 -27.14 27.27
N ASN A 375 -14.37 -27.13 27.62
CA ASN A 375 -13.61 -25.89 27.75
C ASN A 375 -13.48 -25.16 26.41
N TYR A 376 -13.32 -25.91 25.33
CA TYR A 376 -13.34 -25.34 23.99
C TYR A 376 -14.69 -24.67 23.67
N ARG A 377 -15.81 -25.35 23.90
CA ARG A 377 -17.16 -24.83 23.56
C ARG A 377 -17.59 -23.65 24.42
N THR A 378 -17.34 -23.69 25.72
CA THR A 378 -17.58 -22.55 26.63
C THR A 378 -16.74 -21.34 26.21
N SER A 379 -15.46 -21.54 25.86
CA SER A 379 -14.62 -20.46 25.33
C SER A 379 -15.13 -19.91 23.99
N LEU A 380 -15.70 -20.76 23.13
CA LEU A 380 -16.29 -20.36 21.85
C LEU A 380 -17.54 -19.49 22.05
N ILE A 381 -18.39 -19.83 23.02
CA ILE A 381 -19.57 -19.01 23.39
C ILE A 381 -19.14 -17.64 23.88
N ILE A 382 -18.14 -17.57 24.77
CA ILE A 382 -17.59 -16.30 25.28
C ILE A 382 -17.02 -15.44 24.16
N LYS A 383 -16.21 -16.05 23.28
CA LYS A 383 -15.64 -15.36 22.12
C LYS A 383 -16.76 -14.88 21.18
N GLY A 384 -17.73 -15.75 20.87
CA GLY A 384 -18.90 -15.43 20.06
C GLY A 384 -19.70 -14.25 20.60
N TYR A 385 -20.00 -14.27 21.90
CA TYR A 385 -20.65 -13.17 22.62
C TYR A 385 -19.90 -11.84 22.42
N GLY A 386 -18.59 -11.81 22.68
CA GLY A 386 -17.80 -10.59 22.53
C GLY A 386 -17.72 -10.11 21.08
N THR A 387 -17.52 -11.01 20.11
CA THR A 387 -17.49 -10.64 18.68
C THR A 387 -18.82 -10.05 18.22
N ILE A 388 -19.96 -10.63 18.62
CA ILE A 388 -21.28 -10.09 18.29
C ILE A 388 -21.45 -8.70 18.90
N LEU A 389 -21.10 -8.57 20.19
CA LEU A 389 -21.24 -7.31 20.93
C LEU A 389 -20.40 -6.19 20.32
N ASP A 390 -19.19 -6.47 19.84
CA ASP A 390 -18.30 -5.52 19.15
C ASP A 390 -18.90 -4.94 17.87
N HIS A 391 -19.67 -5.74 17.11
CA HIS A 391 -20.35 -5.26 15.91
C HIS A 391 -21.62 -4.51 16.27
N CYS A 392 -22.40 -5.05 17.22
CA CYS A 392 -23.66 -4.48 17.66
C CYS A 392 -23.50 -3.10 18.31
N ILE A 393 -22.45 -2.88 19.13
CA ILE A 393 -22.20 -1.59 19.78
C ILE A 393 -21.81 -0.48 18.79
N ARG A 394 -21.39 -0.83 17.56
CA ARG A 394 -21.12 0.16 16.50
C ARG A 394 -22.40 0.72 15.87
N ASN A 395 -23.54 0.05 16.03
CA ASN A 395 -24.83 0.58 15.60
C ASN A 395 -25.21 1.78 16.46
N LYS A 396 -25.03 3.00 15.93
CA LYS A 396 -25.27 4.26 16.63
C LYS A 396 -26.68 4.37 17.22
N THR A 397 -27.70 3.88 16.52
CA THR A 397 -29.10 3.93 16.94
C THR A 397 -29.37 2.99 18.11
N ALA A 398 -28.86 1.77 18.05
CA ALA A 398 -29.11 0.72 19.04
C ALA A 398 -28.07 0.63 20.16
N ARG A 399 -26.95 1.36 20.07
CA ARG A 399 -25.80 1.25 20.98
C ARG A 399 -26.18 1.27 22.46
N ARG A 400 -27.14 2.12 22.84
CA ARG A 400 -27.59 2.25 24.24
C ARG A 400 -28.20 0.96 24.80
N ILE A 401 -28.80 0.12 23.95
CA ILE A 401 -29.33 -1.18 24.36
C ILE A 401 -28.17 -2.11 24.69
N PHE A 402 -27.20 -2.22 23.78
CA PHE A 402 -26.01 -3.06 23.97
C PHE A 402 -25.09 -2.57 25.09
N ALA A 403 -25.13 -1.28 25.42
CA ALA A 403 -24.42 -0.74 26.58
C ALA A 403 -24.80 -1.46 27.89
N ARG A 404 -26.01 -2.01 27.98
CA ARG A 404 -26.50 -2.78 29.15
C ARG A 404 -25.78 -4.11 29.35
N GLN A 405 -24.97 -4.55 28.38
CA GLN A 405 -24.15 -5.74 28.50
C GLN A 405 -22.87 -5.54 29.31
N LEU A 406 -22.47 -4.30 29.63
CA LEU A 406 -21.23 -4.06 30.36
C LEU A 406 -21.16 -4.80 31.71
N PRO A 407 -22.20 -4.80 32.57
CA PRO A 407 -22.19 -5.58 33.81
C PRO A 407 -22.01 -7.09 33.57
N ASN A 408 -22.60 -7.64 32.51
CA ASN A 408 -22.44 -9.06 32.15
C ASN A 408 -20.99 -9.36 31.74
N LEU A 409 -20.37 -8.46 30.96
CA LEU A 409 -18.96 -8.56 30.59
C LEU A 409 -18.04 -8.49 31.83
N VAL A 410 -18.34 -7.60 32.79
CA VAL A 410 -17.60 -7.50 34.06
C VAL A 410 -17.74 -8.79 34.88
N ASN A 411 -18.95 -9.33 35.00
CA ASN A 411 -19.20 -10.61 35.68
C ASN A 411 -18.43 -11.75 35.02
N LEU A 412 -18.31 -11.75 33.69
CA LEU A 412 -17.54 -12.77 32.98
C LEU A 412 -16.03 -12.68 33.29
N PHE A 413 -15.47 -11.47 33.38
CA PHE A 413 -14.09 -11.29 33.88
C PHE A 413 -13.93 -11.83 35.30
N GLU A 414 -14.93 -11.63 36.17
CA GLU A 414 -14.91 -12.13 37.55
C GLU A 414 -14.94 -13.66 37.55
N SER A 415 -15.87 -14.29 36.82
CA SER A 415 -15.97 -15.74 36.70
C SER A 415 -14.68 -16.36 36.19
N ILE A 416 -14.04 -15.78 35.16
CA ILE A 416 -12.75 -16.26 34.65
C ILE A 416 -11.64 -16.10 35.68
N TYR A 417 -11.61 -14.98 36.40
CA TYR A 417 -10.61 -14.74 37.43
C TYR A 417 -10.74 -15.75 38.59
N GLN A 418 -11.96 -15.99 39.07
CA GLN A 418 -12.22 -16.97 40.13
C GLN A 418 -11.80 -18.39 39.72
N GLN A 419 -11.83 -18.67 38.42
CA GLN A 419 -11.54 -19.98 37.85
C GLN A 419 -10.19 -20.02 37.13
N GLN A 420 -9.29 -19.07 37.44
CA GLN A 420 -8.03 -18.90 36.75
C GLN A 420 -7.20 -20.17 36.60
N ASN A 421 -7.24 -21.08 37.57
CA ASN A 421 -6.47 -22.33 37.53
C ASN A 421 -7.00 -23.31 36.48
N ALA A 422 -8.32 -23.38 36.29
CA ALA A 422 -8.94 -24.19 35.25
C ALA A 422 -8.76 -23.57 33.86
N VAL A 423 -8.77 -22.24 33.80
CA VAL A 423 -8.70 -21.47 32.55
C VAL A 423 -7.27 -21.37 32.01
N ASN A 424 -6.26 -21.27 32.88
CA ASN A 424 -4.87 -21.06 32.49
C ASN A 424 -4.29 -22.30 31.78
N GLY A 425 -4.08 -22.21 30.47
CA GLY A 425 -3.70 -23.36 29.65
C GLY A 425 -4.86 -24.18 29.11
N ALA A 426 -6.10 -23.78 29.36
CA ALA A 426 -7.24 -24.38 28.68
C ALA A 426 -7.29 -23.93 27.21
N ARG A 427 -7.64 -24.87 26.33
CA ARG A 427 -7.78 -24.62 24.89
C ARG A 427 -8.90 -23.60 24.65
N GLY A 428 -8.63 -22.60 23.80
CA GLY A 428 -9.63 -21.61 23.37
C GLY A 428 -9.84 -20.42 24.30
N TYR A 429 -9.44 -20.52 25.58
CA TYR A 429 -9.66 -19.44 26.55
C TYR A 429 -8.79 -18.20 26.36
N SER A 430 -7.53 -18.34 25.92
CA SER A 430 -6.70 -17.17 25.59
C SER A 430 -7.35 -16.28 24.50
N PRO A 431 -7.81 -16.85 23.35
CA PRO A 431 -8.61 -16.10 22.38
C PRO A 431 -9.89 -15.48 22.96
N ALA A 432 -10.62 -16.22 23.81
CA ALA A 432 -11.87 -15.75 24.42
C ALA A 432 -11.65 -14.55 25.36
N ILE A 433 -10.67 -14.63 26.25
CA ILE A 433 -10.25 -13.54 27.14
C ILE A 433 -9.76 -12.34 26.32
N GLY A 434 -8.98 -12.60 25.26
CA GLY A 434 -8.57 -11.58 24.30
C GLY A 434 -9.76 -10.81 23.72
N GLN A 435 -10.79 -11.54 23.27
CA GLN A 435 -12.01 -10.95 22.75
C GLN A 435 -12.78 -10.15 23.83
N MET A 436 -12.78 -10.59 25.09
CA MET A 436 -13.38 -9.80 26.19
C MET A 436 -12.67 -8.46 26.39
N PHE A 437 -11.33 -8.44 26.34
CA PHE A 437 -10.57 -7.19 26.40
C PHE A 437 -10.85 -6.28 25.20
N LEU A 438 -10.99 -6.85 24.00
CA LEU A 438 -11.41 -6.08 22.81
C LEU A 438 -12.76 -5.42 23.01
N THR A 439 -13.72 -6.19 23.50
CA THR A 439 -15.06 -5.68 23.77
C THR A 439 -15.03 -4.60 24.84
N LEU A 440 -14.33 -4.80 25.96
CA LEU A 440 -14.16 -3.77 26.98
C LEU A 440 -13.51 -2.50 26.41
N ASN A 441 -12.51 -2.65 25.55
CA ASN A 441 -11.85 -1.53 24.89
C ASN A 441 -12.81 -0.77 23.96
N MET A 442 -13.72 -1.47 23.29
CA MET A 442 -14.75 -0.88 22.44
C MET A 442 -15.75 -0.06 23.27
N PHE A 443 -16.21 -0.58 24.41
CA PHE A 443 -17.03 0.16 25.36
C PHE A 443 -16.32 1.43 25.84
N SER A 444 -15.04 1.30 26.18
CA SER A 444 -14.21 2.43 26.63
C SER A 444 -14.05 3.50 25.55
N TYR A 445 -13.84 3.11 24.30
CA TYR A 445 -13.78 4.02 23.15
C TYR A 445 -15.09 4.81 23.01
N PHE A 446 -16.24 4.14 22.99
CA PHE A 446 -17.53 4.83 22.84
C PHE A 446 -17.91 5.65 24.08
N ALA A 447 -17.49 5.25 25.28
CA ALA A 447 -17.67 6.03 26.50
C ALA A 447 -16.89 7.36 26.47
N LYS A 448 -15.70 7.36 25.87
CA LYS A 448 -14.89 8.57 25.64
C LYS A 448 -15.50 9.48 24.58
N ASN A 449 -15.97 8.90 23.47
CA ASN A 449 -16.23 9.66 22.24
C ASN A 449 -17.71 9.94 21.97
N GLU A 450 -18.66 9.14 22.46
CA GLU A 450 -20.05 9.16 21.94
C GLU A 450 -21.18 9.16 23.01
N GLY A 451 -21.00 9.93 24.09
CA GLY A 451 -22.11 10.45 24.89
C GLY A 451 -22.19 9.98 26.35
N ALA A 452 -22.86 10.77 27.19
CA ALA A 452 -22.83 10.67 28.65
C ALA A 452 -23.31 9.33 29.24
N ILE A 453 -24.21 8.61 28.56
CA ILE A 453 -24.80 7.36 29.10
C ILE A 453 -23.76 6.23 29.15
N LEU A 454 -22.94 6.08 28.11
CA LEU A 454 -21.88 5.07 28.09
C LEU A 454 -20.77 5.41 29.09
N LYS A 455 -20.47 6.71 29.21
CA LYS A 455 -19.57 7.24 30.24
C LYS A 455 -20.07 6.89 31.66
N GLU A 456 -21.33 7.18 31.97
CA GLU A 456 -21.92 6.87 33.28
C GLU A 456 -21.91 5.37 33.55
N ASN A 457 -22.26 4.56 32.55
CA ASN A 457 -22.24 3.10 32.68
C ASN A 457 -20.83 2.58 32.99
N ILE A 458 -19.78 3.01 32.28
CA ILE A 458 -18.42 2.54 32.56
C ILE A 458 -17.88 3.07 33.90
N VAL A 459 -18.08 4.35 34.22
CA VAL A 459 -17.60 4.96 35.46
C VAL A 459 -18.30 4.37 36.69
N SER A 460 -19.53 3.87 36.54
CA SER A 460 -20.24 3.17 37.62
C SER A 460 -19.66 1.79 37.95
N GLN A 461 -18.86 1.18 37.06
CA GLN A 461 -18.24 -0.13 37.28
C GLN A 461 -16.95 -0.03 38.11
N THR A 462 -17.01 0.53 39.31
CA THR A 462 -15.82 0.75 40.18
C THR A 462 -15.09 -0.54 40.57
N LYS A 463 -15.76 -1.70 40.51
CA LYS A 463 -15.13 -3.01 40.71
C LYS A 463 -14.23 -3.43 39.56
N LEU A 464 -14.46 -2.92 38.34
CA LEU A 464 -13.76 -3.37 37.14
C LEU A 464 -12.26 -3.06 37.16
N PRO A 465 -11.78 -1.83 37.47
CA PRO A 465 -10.33 -1.59 37.58
C PRO A 465 -9.63 -2.49 38.61
N VAL A 466 -10.30 -2.77 39.73
CA VAL A 466 -9.79 -3.65 40.80
C VAL A 466 -9.72 -5.11 40.35
N LEU A 467 -10.75 -5.59 39.64
CA LEU A 467 -10.76 -6.92 39.06
C LEU A 467 -9.67 -7.09 37.99
N LEU A 468 -9.49 -6.10 37.12
CA LEU A 468 -8.39 -6.08 36.15
C LEU A 468 -7.03 -6.11 36.84
N ASN A 469 -6.84 -5.37 37.93
CA ASN A 469 -5.64 -5.46 38.75
C ASN A 469 -5.39 -6.87 39.31
N LYS A 470 -6.43 -7.53 39.82
CA LYS A 470 -6.32 -8.93 40.26
C LYS A 470 -5.90 -9.85 39.12
N ILE A 471 -6.55 -9.75 37.95
CA ILE A 471 -6.20 -10.54 36.76
C ILE A 471 -4.75 -10.29 36.32
N GLY A 472 -4.33 -9.02 36.26
CA GLY A 472 -2.99 -8.61 35.88
C GLY A 472 -1.90 -9.05 36.85
N LYS A 473 -2.24 -9.48 38.07
CA LYS A 473 -1.31 -10.06 39.07
C LYS A 473 -1.48 -11.56 39.26
N SER A 474 -2.47 -12.17 38.61
CA SER A 474 -2.80 -13.58 38.81
C SER A 474 -1.96 -14.51 37.94
N SER A 475 -2.19 -15.82 38.03
CA SER A 475 -1.56 -16.79 37.14
C SER A 475 -1.93 -16.57 35.66
N LEU A 476 -3.07 -15.91 35.39
CA LEU A 476 -3.51 -15.56 34.03
C LEU A 476 -2.63 -14.51 33.38
N ALA A 477 -1.98 -13.64 34.17
CA ALA A 477 -1.11 -12.58 33.64
C ALA A 477 -0.03 -13.14 32.70
N GLN A 478 0.48 -14.34 33.01
CA GLN A 478 1.38 -15.10 32.16
C GLN A 478 0.71 -16.41 31.73
N PHE A 479 -0.26 -16.31 30.83
CA PHE A 479 -1.05 -17.44 30.35
C PHE A 479 -0.14 -18.54 29.78
N LYS A 480 -0.35 -19.78 30.21
CA LYS A 480 0.39 -20.95 29.73
C LYS A 480 -0.25 -21.45 28.44
N ASN A 481 0.50 -21.56 27.36
CA ASN A 481 0.00 -22.15 26.13
C ASN A 481 -0.12 -23.68 26.27
N ARG A 482 -1.30 -24.27 26.00
CA ARG A 482 -1.52 -25.73 26.08
C ARG A 482 -0.61 -26.56 25.18
N TYR A 483 -0.22 -26.03 24.02
CA TYR A 483 0.48 -26.79 22.97
C TYR A 483 1.98 -26.95 23.25
N ASN A 484 2.60 -26.00 23.95
CA ASN A 484 4.04 -26.02 24.20
C ASN A 484 4.44 -25.56 25.62
N ASN A 485 3.45 -25.38 26.50
CA ASN A 485 3.59 -24.92 27.89
C ASN A 485 4.35 -23.59 28.05
N LYS A 486 4.51 -22.81 26.97
CA LYS A 486 5.19 -21.51 27.03
C LYS A 486 4.25 -20.49 27.65
N LYS A 487 4.79 -19.70 28.58
CA LYS A 487 4.11 -18.53 29.13
C LYS A 487 4.22 -17.36 28.17
N ASP A 488 3.13 -16.65 27.94
CA ASP A 488 3.13 -15.38 27.22
C ASP A 488 2.46 -14.27 28.06
N GLY A 489 2.84 -13.02 27.79
CA GLY A 489 2.33 -11.85 28.52
C GLY A 489 1.01 -11.28 27.96
N TYR A 490 0.30 -11.99 27.08
CA TYR A 490 -0.81 -11.42 26.32
C TYR A 490 -1.91 -10.84 27.22
N ILE A 491 -2.33 -11.58 28.25
CA ILE A 491 -3.37 -11.14 29.20
C ILE A 491 -2.88 -9.96 30.05
N LEU A 492 -1.65 -10.03 30.56
CA LEU A 492 -1.03 -8.94 31.32
C LEU A 492 -1.02 -7.63 30.53
N LEU A 493 -0.51 -7.66 29.29
CA LEU A 493 -0.40 -6.47 28.46
C LEU A 493 -1.79 -5.92 28.09
N ASN A 494 -2.76 -6.79 27.77
CA ASN A 494 -4.14 -6.35 27.49
C ASN A 494 -4.82 -5.73 28.71
N THR A 495 -4.51 -6.20 29.92
CA THR A 495 -5.02 -5.62 31.16
C THR A 495 -4.53 -4.17 31.34
N ILE A 496 -3.24 -3.93 31.09
CA ILE A 496 -2.64 -2.58 31.12
C ILE A 496 -3.25 -1.70 30.01
N ILE A 497 -3.43 -2.26 28.81
CA ILE A 497 -4.06 -1.56 27.68
C ILE A 497 -5.48 -1.13 28.01
N SER A 498 -6.30 -2.03 28.56
CA SER A 498 -7.68 -1.74 28.91
C SER A 498 -7.81 -0.72 30.02
N LEU A 499 -6.99 -0.79 31.07
CA LEU A 499 -6.95 0.24 32.11
C LEU A 499 -6.65 1.63 31.53
N GLY A 500 -5.63 1.75 30.67
CA GLY A 500 -5.33 3.00 29.98
C GLY A 500 -6.48 3.50 29.08
N LYS A 501 -7.13 2.58 28.36
CA LYS A 501 -8.28 2.92 27.52
C LYS A 501 -9.51 3.37 28.30
N MET A 502 -9.64 3.02 29.57
CA MET A 502 -10.75 3.47 30.43
C MET A 502 -10.56 4.87 31.03
N TYR A 503 -9.40 5.52 30.87
CA TYR A 503 -9.18 6.89 31.36
C TYR A 503 -10.14 7.87 30.67
N ILE A 504 -10.89 8.70 31.40
CA ILE A 504 -11.88 9.63 30.84
C ILE A 504 -11.61 11.04 31.37
N LYS A 505 -11.30 11.99 30.48
CA LYS A 505 -11.02 13.38 30.87
C LYS A 505 -12.19 13.97 31.67
N GLY A 506 -11.90 14.54 32.84
CA GLY A 506 -12.88 15.14 33.75
C GLY A 506 -13.48 14.21 34.81
N GLU A 507 -13.16 12.92 34.82
CA GLU A 507 -13.63 11.96 35.83
C GLU A 507 -12.52 11.65 36.85
N GLU A 508 -12.19 12.59 37.73
CA GLU A 508 -11.01 12.52 38.61
C GLU A 508 -10.96 11.28 39.51
N SER A 509 -12.05 10.98 40.23
CA SER A 509 -12.13 9.82 41.13
C SER A 509 -11.95 8.50 40.38
N TRP A 510 -12.55 8.39 39.19
CA TRP A 510 -12.42 7.23 38.31
C TRP A 510 -11.00 7.08 37.78
N ASN A 511 -10.39 8.18 37.32
CA ASN A 511 -9.04 8.17 36.77
C ASN A 511 -7.99 7.85 37.84
N LYS A 512 -8.18 8.33 39.08
CA LYS A 512 -7.34 7.98 40.23
C LYS A 512 -7.41 6.48 40.52
N LEU A 513 -8.61 5.89 40.48
CA LEU A 513 -8.79 4.45 40.64
C LEU A 513 -8.08 3.65 39.54
N ILE A 514 -8.19 4.07 38.28
CA ILE A 514 -7.47 3.45 37.16
C ILE A 514 -5.96 3.51 37.39
N GLU A 515 -5.43 4.69 37.72
CA GLU A 515 -4.01 4.92 37.93
C GLU A 515 -3.43 4.00 39.00
N GLN A 516 -4.08 3.95 40.16
CA GLN A 516 -3.67 3.10 41.27
C GLN A 516 -3.56 1.64 40.83
N ASN A 517 -4.57 1.15 40.11
CA ASN A 517 -4.63 -0.24 39.67
C ASN A 517 -3.60 -0.58 38.58
N VAL A 518 -3.38 0.29 37.60
CA VAL A 518 -2.40 0.04 36.53
C VAL A 518 -0.95 0.13 37.06
N VAL A 519 -0.66 1.09 37.92
CA VAL A 519 0.66 1.25 38.53
C VAL A 519 1.00 0.07 39.43
N ASP A 520 0.03 -0.42 40.20
CA ASP A 520 0.20 -1.59 41.06
C ASP A 520 0.50 -2.88 40.25
N ILE A 521 -0.17 -3.09 39.09
CA ILE A 521 0.16 -4.20 38.19
C ILE A 521 1.62 -4.11 37.72
N VAL A 522 2.04 -2.94 37.22
CA VAL A 522 3.40 -2.76 36.68
C VAL A 522 4.45 -2.99 37.76
N ARG A 523 4.21 -2.53 38.99
CA ARG A 523 5.09 -2.78 40.15
C ARG A 523 5.17 -4.26 40.53
N ALA A 524 4.02 -4.95 40.53
CA ALA A 524 3.96 -6.36 40.93
C ALA A 524 4.64 -7.31 39.94
N GLN A 525 4.84 -6.89 38.68
CA GLN A 525 5.35 -7.75 37.61
C GLN A 525 6.88 -7.68 37.42
N SER A 526 7.65 -7.54 38.50
CA SER A 526 9.13 -7.52 38.46
C SER A 526 9.76 -8.79 37.89
N ARG A 527 9.05 -9.93 37.96
CA ARG A 527 9.47 -11.23 37.41
C ARG A 527 9.02 -11.46 35.96
N TYR A 528 8.30 -10.53 35.33
CA TYR A 528 7.99 -10.64 33.92
C TYR A 528 9.29 -10.55 33.11
N PRO A 529 9.63 -11.55 32.26
CA PRO A 529 10.95 -11.61 31.63
C PRO A 529 11.30 -10.40 30.77
N ASP A 530 10.31 -9.81 30.10
CA ASP A 530 10.50 -8.66 29.22
C ASP A 530 10.08 -7.35 29.90
N GLN A 531 10.87 -6.91 30.87
CA GLN A 531 10.61 -5.64 31.58
C GLN A 531 10.52 -4.44 30.63
N ARG A 532 11.22 -4.46 29.50
CA ARG A 532 11.19 -3.37 28.53
C ARG A 532 9.83 -3.30 27.83
N GLU A 533 9.29 -4.44 27.40
CA GLU A 533 7.95 -4.53 26.81
C GLU A 533 6.85 -4.11 27.78
N LEU A 534 6.94 -4.52 29.05
CA LEU A 534 5.99 -4.13 30.10
C LEU A 534 5.96 -2.61 30.29
N LYS A 535 7.13 -2.00 30.53
CA LYS A 535 7.26 -0.55 30.76
C LYS A 535 6.88 0.27 29.53
N ALA A 536 7.18 -0.23 28.33
CA ALA A 536 6.77 0.40 27.08
C ALA A 536 5.26 0.32 26.84
N THR A 537 4.64 -0.80 27.20
CA THR A 537 3.18 -0.96 27.13
C THR A 537 2.50 -0.01 28.11
N PHE A 538 3.04 0.15 29.32
CA PHE A 538 2.56 1.13 30.29
C PHE A 538 2.70 2.58 29.77
N TYR A 539 3.87 2.95 29.22
CA TYR A 539 4.07 4.26 28.61
C TYR A 539 3.04 4.53 27.51
N LYS A 540 2.92 3.63 26.53
CA LYS A 540 2.03 3.83 25.37
C LYS A 540 0.55 3.81 25.75
N SER A 541 0.16 2.90 26.63
CA SER A 541 -1.27 2.67 26.90
C SER A 541 -1.83 3.60 27.95
N TYR A 542 -1.01 4.02 28.92
CA TYR A 542 -1.43 4.89 30.01
C TYR A 542 -0.77 6.26 29.88
N VAL A 543 0.53 6.37 30.13
CA VAL A 543 1.22 7.66 30.29
C VAL A 543 1.04 8.58 29.08
N SER A 544 1.16 8.04 27.86
CA SER A 544 1.04 8.84 26.62
C SER A 544 -0.37 9.32 26.30
N GLN A 545 -1.38 8.72 26.93
CA GLN A 545 -2.78 9.08 26.73
C GLN A 545 -3.32 9.97 27.86
N THR A 546 -2.70 9.94 29.04
CA THR A 546 -3.22 10.57 30.26
C THR A 546 -2.42 11.78 30.74
N ARG A 547 -1.28 12.09 30.12
CA ARG A 547 -0.39 13.20 30.51
C ARG A 547 -0.18 14.17 29.36
N GLU A 548 -0.10 15.45 29.70
CA GLU A 548 0.21 16.52 28.73
C GLU A 548 1.66 16.45 28.25
N ASN A 549 2.61 16.14 29.15
CA ASN A 549 4.00 15.85 28.81
C ASN A 549 4.36 14.40 29.18
N PRO A 550 4.00 13.41 28.35
CA PRO A 550 4.24 11.99 28.66
C PRO A 550 5.70 11.64 28.90
N THR A 551 6.62 12.29 28.20
CA THR A 551 8.06 11.95 28.31
C THR A 551 8.60 12.40 29.66
N GLU A 552 8.22 13.59 30.12
CA GLU A 552 8.59 14.07 31.45
C GLU A 552 7.94 13.25 32.57
N SER A 553 6.63 12.99 32.49
CA SER A 553 5.94 12.12 33.47
C SER A 553 6.56 10.73 33.53
N CYS A 554 6.95 10.15 32.40
CA CYS A 554 7.64 8.85 32.37
C CYS A 554 8.95 8.86 33.17
N ASN A 555 9.71 9.95 33.09
CA ASN A 555 11.03 10.08 33.70
C ASN A 555 10.98 10.52 35.18
N LYS A 556 9.97 11.30 35.57
CA LYS A 556 9.84 11.86 36.93
C LYS A 556 8.79 11.12 37.74
N GLU A 557 7.53 11.26 37.35
CA GLU A 557 6.36 10.73 38.08
C GLU A 557 6.32 9.20 38.12
N PHE A 558 6.62 8.56 36.99
CA PHE A 558 6.61 7.10 36.83
C PHE A 558 8.02 6.52 36.68
N SER A 559 9.01 7.18 37.28
CA SER A 559 10.40 6.76 37.21
C SER A 559 10.57 5.29 37.60
N GLY A 560 11.33 4.54 36.80
CA GLY A 560 11.54 3.10 36.97
C GLY A 560 10.40 2.19 36.51
N LEU A 561 9.18 2.70 36.33
CA LEU A 561 7.99 1.94 35.90
C LEU A 561 7.64 2.16 34.43
N CYS A 562 8.21 3.18 33.83
CA CYS A 562 7.86 3.64 32.50
C CYS A 562 9.08 3.65 31.58
N TYR A 563 8.88 3.36 30.29
CA TYR A 563 9.95 3.42 29.29
C TYR A 563 9.40 3.78 27.91
N LYS A 564 9.88 4.87 27.32
CA LYS A 564 9.53 5.27 25.95
C LYS A 564 10.52 4.67 24.96
N LEU A 565 10.12 3.61 24.27
CA LEU A 565 10.90 3.01 23.19
C LEU A 565 11.26 4.04 22.11
N GLN A 566 12.53 4.11 21.76
CA GLN A 566 13.02 4.90 20.64
C GLN A 566 13.19 4.03 19.39
N VAL A 567 12.92 4.62 18.23
CA VAL A 567 13.11 3.94 16.94
C VAL A 567 14.56 3.46 16.80
N THR A 568 15.54 4.26 17.20
CA THR A 568 16.98 3.95 17.09
C THR A 568 17.44 2.83 18.01
N GLU A 569 16.70 2.47 19.06
CA GLU A 569 17.06 1.35 19.94
C GLU A 569 16.68 -0.01 19.33
N ILE A 570 15.64 -0.03 18.51
CA ILE A 570 15.14 -1.23 17.86
C ILE A 570 15.68 -1.33 16.43
N LEU A 571 15.63 -0.23 15.68
CA LEU A 571 16.03 -0.08 14.29
C LEU A 571 17.22 0.90 14.16
N PRO A 572 18.41 0.53 14.68
CA PRO A 572 19.55 1.46 14.79
C PRO A 572 20.17 1.82 13.44
N TYR A 573 20.11 0.94 12.44
CA TYR A 573 20.83 1.11 11.18
C TYR A 573 20.00 1.84 10.14
N THR A 574 20.68 2.65 9.31
CA THR A 574 20.07 3.31 8.15
C THR A 574 21.01 3.23 6.95
N HIS A 575 20.44 3.25 5.74
CA HIS A 575 21.20 3.25 4.49
C HIS A 575 20.44 4.00 3.40
N GLN A 576 21.11 4.87 2.63
CA GLN A 576 20.49 5.55 1.50
C GLN A 576 20.73 4.75 0.22
N CYS A 577 19.67 4.18 -0.37
CA CYS A 577 19.78 3.44 -1.64
C CYS A 577 19.81 4.39 -2.85
N SER A 578 18.96 5.42 -2.83
CA SER A 578 18.78 6.42 -3.90
C SER A 578 18.23 7.71 -3.30
N ASN A 579 17.97 8.75 -4.11
CA ASN A 579 17.26 9.94 -3.61
C ASN A 579 15.79 9.66 -3.23
N SER A 580 15.20 8.58 -3.73
CA SER A 580 13.80 8.20 -3.51
C SER A 580 13.61 7.06 -2.50
N LEU A 581 14.70 6.44 -2.01
CA LEU A 581 14.62 5.27 -1.13
C LEU A 581 15.72 5.28 -0.06
N LYS A 582 15.26 5.22 1.20
CA LYS A 582 16.07 5.06 2.41
C LYS A 582 15.66 3.81 3.16
N LEU A 583 16.63 3.05 3.65
CA LEU A 583 16.41 1.91 4.54
C LEU A 583 16.58 2.33 5.99
N ARG A 584 15.77 1.74 6.87
CA ARG A 584 15.95 1.69 8.31
C ARG A 584 15.71 0.25 8.77
N TYR A 585 16.68 -0.36 9.45
CA TYR A 585 16.59 -1.80 9.72
C TYR A 585 17.20 -2.20 11.06
N GLN A 586 16.75 -3.34 11.58
CA GLN A 586 17.22 -3.90 12.85
C GLN A 586 18.63 -4.49 12.68
N GLN A 587 18.81 -5.36 11.69
CA GLN A 587 20.11 -5.92 11.33
C GLN A 587 20.06 -6.46 9.90
N LEU A 588 21.05 -6.11 9.08
CA LEU A 588 21.26 -6.67 7.74
C LEU A 588 22.76 -6.63 7.45
N SER A 589 23.28 -7.62 6.74
CA SER A 589 24.62 -7.60 6.19
C SER A 589 24.72 -6.61 5.03
N SER A 590 25.93 -6.13 4.72
CA SER A 590 26.16 -5.23 3.58
C SER A 590 25.71 -5.83 2.24
N LYS A 591 25.78 -7.15 2.09
CA LYS A 591 25.32 -7.88 0.91
C LYS A 591 23.79 -7.83 0.78
N GLU A 592 23.08 -8.04 1.89
CA GLU A 592 21.61 -7.99 1.94
C GLU A 592 21.10 -6.57 1.66
N VAL A 593 21.71 -5.55 2.27
CA VAL A 593 21.41 -4.13 2.01
C VAL A 593 21.57 -3.81 0.52
N LYS A 594 22.70 -4.17 -0.09
CA LYS A 594 22.93 -3.96 -1.53
C LYS A 594 21.92 -4.72 -2.40
N GLY A 595 21.58 -5.94 -2.01
CA GLY A 595 20.59 -6.78 -2.67
C GLY A 595 19.20 -6.13 -2.67
N VAL A 596 18.76 -5.60 -1.54
CA VAL A 596 17.50 -4.85 -1.40
C VAL A 596 17.49 -3.63 -2.30
N CYS A 597 18.51 -2.77 -2.22
CA CYS A 597 18.58 -1.55 -3.04
C CYS A 597 18.54 -1.87 -4.55
N THR A 598 19.30 -2.89 -4.99
CA THR A 598 19.36 -3.28 -6.41
C THR A 598 18.03 -3.84 -6.89
N ARG A 599 17.39 -4.69 -6.08
CA ARG A 599 16.09 -5.30 -6.38
C ARG A 599 15.00 -4.24 -6.56
N LEU A 600 14.91 -3.30 -5.62
CA LEU A 600 13.88 -2.27 -5.64
C LEU A 600 14.13 -1.21 -6.71
N SER A 601 15.40 -0.83 -6.96
CA SER A 601 15.73 0.08 -8.06
C SER A 601 15.30 -0.47 -9.43
N ARG A 602 15.50 -1.78 -9.68
CA ARG A 602 15.01 -2.42 -10.90
C ARG A 602 13.50 -2.41 -11.00
N GLN A 603 12.81 -2.67 -9.88
CA GLN A 603 11.36 -2.69 -9.85
C GLN A 603 10.74 -1.30 -10.04
N GLU A 604 11.33 -0.25 -9.46
CA GLU A 604 10.94 1.14 -9.69
C GLU A 604 11.03 1.46 -11.18
N TYR A 605 12.16 1.12 -11.81
CA TYR A 605 12.33 1.30 -13.25
C TYR A 605 11.27 0.57 -14.07
N ASP A 606 11.01 -0.70 -13.75
CA ASP A 606 9.98 -1.48 -14.41
C ASP A 606 8.61 -0.83 -14.25
N PHE A 607 8.25 -0.38 -13.06
CA PHE A 607 6.99 0.32 -12.79
C PHE A 607 6.85 1.57 -13.66
N HIS A 608 7.83 2.46 -13.64
CA HIS A 608 7.75 3.71 -14.40
C HIS A 608 7.70 3.47 -15.91
N SER A 609 8.45 2.48 -16.41
CA SER A 609 8.45 2.09 -17.82
C SER A 609 7.13 1.45 -18.24
N MET A 610 6.56 0.59 -17.40
CA MET A 610 5.30 -0.10 -17.69
C MET A 610 4.11 0.86 -17.59
N MET A 611 4.10 1.74 -16.60
CA MET A 611 3.00 2.65 -16.31
C MET A 611 3.13 4.02 -16.99
N SER A 612 4.23 4.30 -17.69
CA SER A 612 4.45 5.60 -18.37
C SER A 612 4.18 6.80 -17.46
N THR A 613 4.71 6.75 -16.23
CA THR A 613 4.50 7.79 -15.21
C THR A 613 5.48 8.96 -15.34
N ASN A 614 6.49 8.83 -16.21
CA ASN A 614 7.47 9.89 -16.47
C ASN A 614 8.21 10.35 -15.20
N TRP A 615 8.23 9.50 -14.16
CA TRP A 615 8.83 9.80 -12.86
C TRP A 615 8.28 11.06 -12.20
N GLN A 616 7.08 11.48 -12.62
CA GLN A 616 6.39 12.63 -12.09
C GLN A 616 5.39 12.16 -11.05
N PRO A 617 5.58 12.49 -9.76
CA PRO A 617 4.56 12.28 -8.75
C PRO A 617 3.25 12.94 -9.19
N VAL A 618 2.13 12.37 -8.75
CA VAL A 618 0.83 13.03 -8.91
C VAL A 618 0.86 14.41 -8.25
N LYS A 619 -0.01 15.29 -8.71
CA LYS A 619 -0.14 16.62 -8.13
C LYS A 619 -0.41 16.52 -6.62
N ASP A 620 0.17 17.43 -5.85
CA ASP A 620 -0.01 17.55 -4.40
C ASP A 620 0.50 16.36 -3.57
N ASP A 621 1.32 15.47 -4.15
CA ASP A 621 2.18 14.56 -3.37
C ASP A 621 3.55 15.22 -3.11
N PHE A 622 3.79 15.60 -1.85
CA PHE A 622 5.04 16.21 -1.40
C PHE A 622 6.02 15.25 -0.73
N ASN A 623 5.77 13.93 -0.74
CA ASN A 623 6.78 12.98 -0.30
C ASN A 623 8.06 13.19 -1.13
N THR A 624 9.22 12.99 -0.52
CA THR A 624 10.52 13.11 -1.21
C THR A 624 11.15 11.74 -1.46
N ASP A 625 10.99 10.86 -0.49
CA ASP A 625 11.55 9.51 -0.47
C ASP A 625 10.64 8.55 0.33
N LEU A 626 10.87 7.26 0.12
CA LEU A 626 10.31 6.19 0.94
C LEU A 626 11.30 5.80 2.05
N GLU A 627 10.85 5.76 3.31
CA GLU A 627 11.58 5.07 4.38
C GLU A 627 11.10 3.61 4.46
N LEU A 628 11.92 2.69 3.97
CA LEU A 628 11.73 1.24 4.07
C LEU A 628 12.25 0.73 5.42
N VAL A 629 11.33 0.33 6.28
CA VAL A 629 11.56 -0.17 7.64
C VAL A 629 11.55 -1.70 7.65
N ILE A 630 12.68 -2.31 8.00
CA ILE A 630 12.89 -3.78 7.94
C ILE A 630 13.14 -4.33 9.35
N PHE A 631 12.23 -5.17 9.83
CA PHE A 631 12.35 -5.89 11.10
C PHE A 631 13.02 -7.27 10.90
N ASN A 632 13.75 -7.75 11.91
CA ASN A 632 14.47 -9.03 11.87
C ASN A 632 13.55 -10.24 11.75
N SER A 633 12.28 -10.11 12.14
CA SER A 633 11.32 -11.20 12.08
C SER A 633 9.90 -10.70 12.17
N LYS A 634 8.95 -11.56 11.79
CA LYS A 634 7.51 -11.36 12.04
C LYS A 634 7.19 -11.08 13.51
N LYS A 635 7.94 -11.69 14.44
CA LYS A 635 7.75 -11.50 15.88
C LYS A 635 8.12 -10.07 16.28
N ASP A 636 9.26 -9.57 15.81
CA ASP A 636 9.72 -8.21 16.11
C ASP A 636 8.85 -7.15 15.43
N TYR A 637 8.43 -7.41 14.19
CA TYR A 637 7.46 -6.57 13.49
C TYR A 637 6.17 -6.40 14.30
N ARG A 638 5.59 -7.48 14.81
CA ARG A 638 4.40 -7.45 15.68
C ARG A 638 4.64 -6.82 17.04
N LYS A 639 5.83 -7.03 17.62
CA LYS A 639 6.18 -6.54 18.96
C LYS A 639 6.47 -5.04 18.97
N TYR A 640 7.19 -4.53 17.97
CA TYR A 640 7.69 -3.16 17.98
C TYR A 640 6.99 -2.25 16.99
N GLY A 641 6.50 -2.78 15.87
CA GLY A 641 5.94 -1.99 14.75
C GLY A 641 4.91 -0.96 15.21
N SER A 642 3.76 -1.41 15.70
CA SER A 642 2.68 -0.50 16.14
C SER A 642 3.07 0.35 17.35
N THR A 643 4.08 -0.06 18.14
CA THR A 643 4.56 0.70 19.30
C THR A 643 5.44 1.87 18.90
N LEU A 644 6.27 1.70 17.87
CA LEU A 644 7.16 2.73 17.35
C LEU A 644 6.48 3.64 16.32
N TYR A 645 5.56 3.09 15.53
CA TYR A 645 4.90 3.80 14.43
C TYR A 645 3.39 3.81 14.63
N ARG A 646 2.83 5.02 14.80
CA ARG A 646 1.38 5.23 14.87
C ARG A 646 0.74 4.84 13.53
N GLY A 647 -0.41 4.17 13.59
CA GLY A 647 -1.16 3.75 12.40
C GLY A 647 -0.69 2.43 11.77
N LEU A 648 0.44 1.86 12.19
CA LEU A 648 0.94 0.60 11.63
C LEU A 648 0.15 -0.62 12.14
N MET A 649 -0.52 -1.31 11.22
CA MET A 649 -1.09 -2.64 11.46
C MET A 649 -0.04 -3.71 11.20
N THR A 650 0.14 -4.67 12.11
CA THR A 650 1.23 -5.67 12.04
C THR A 650 0.74 -7.10 11.78
N ASN A 651 -0.56 -7.28 11.49
CA ASN A 651 -1.13 -8.59 11.13
C ASN A 651 -1.18 -8.79 9.61
N ASN A 652 -0.05 -8.61 8.95
CA ASN A 652 0.11 -8.69 7.50
C ASN A 652 1.52 -9.21 7.13
N GLY A 653 1.76 -9.41 5.84
CA GLY A 653 3.07 -9.79 5.30
C GLY A 653 4.01 -8.60 5.10
N GLY A 654 3.46 -7.40 5.09
CA GLY A 654 4.11 -6.10 4.96
C GLY A 654 3.00 -5.04 4.97
N TYR A 655 3.39 -3.78 5.08
CA TYR A 655 2.42 -2.68 5.12
C TYR A 655 3.03 -1.39 4.57
N TYR A 656 2.44 -0.86 3.51
CA TYR A 656 2.71 0.51 3.08
C TYR A 656 1.81 1.51 3.83
N LEU A 657 2.44 2.46 4.52
CA LEU A 657 1.79 3.60 5.15
C LEU A 657 2.17 4.87 4.40
N GLU A 658 1.25 5.33 3.56
CA GLU A 658 1.40 6.55 2.78
C GLU A 658 1.40 7.81 3.65
N GLY A 659 0.58 7.83 4.71
CA GLY A 659 0.34 9.03 5.50
C GLY A 659 -0.58 10.00 4.76
N THR A 660 -0.23 11.29 4.75
CA THR A 660 -0.97 12.34 4.07
C THR A 660 -0.05 13.03 3.07
N PRO A 661 0.02 12.59 1.80
CA PRO A 661 0.98 13.06 0.79
C PRO A 661 0.97 14.58 0.58
N SER A 662 -0.18 15.23 0.77
CA SER A 662 -0.34 16.68 0.66
C SER A 662 0.26 17.50 1.81
N GLN A 663 0.79 16.84 2.85
CA GLN A 663 1.57 17.50 3.90
C GLN A 663 3.07 17.48 3.58
N LYS A 664 3.72 18.65 3.60
CA LYS A 664 5.15 18.79 3.28
C LYS A 664 6.11 18.00 4.19
N ASN A 665 5.67 17.68 5.41
CA ASN A 665 6.43 16.91 6.39
C ASN A 665 5.96 15.45 6.47
N ASN A 666 5.15 14.99 5.51
CA ASN A 666 4.77 13.60 5.40
C ASN A 666 6.00 12.74 5.11
N GLN A 667 6.04 11.54 5.68
CA GLN A 667 7.04 10.53 5.35
C GLN A 667 6.30 9.22 5.07
N ALA A 668 6.19 8.92 3.78
CA ALA A 668 5.79 7.61 3.31
C ALA A 668 6.73 6.53 3.86
N ARG A 669 6.16 5.44 4.37
CA ARG A 669 6.89 4.32 4.97
C ARG A 669 6.42 2.98 4.46
N LEU A 670 7.35 2.09 4.22
CA LEU A 670 7.07 0.69 3.92
C LEU A 670 7.61 -0.18 5.05
N PHE A 671 6.77 -0.98 5.70
CA PHE A 671 7.16 -1.86 6.78
C PHE A 671 7.13 -3.32 6.35
N VAL A 672 8.24 -4.02 6.57
CA VAL A 672 8.43 -5.43 6.19
C VAL A 672 9.30 -6.14 7.23
N TYR A 673 9.42 -7.46 7.10
CA TYR A 673 10.30 -8.24 7.94
C TYR A 673 11.04 -9.34 7.17
N GLU A 674 12.20 -9.71 7.68
CA GLU A 674 12.99 -10.83 7.16
C GLU A 674 12.25 -12.16 7.35
N GLU A 675 12.35 -13.02 6.35
CA GLU A 675 11.88 -14.40 6.39
C GLU A 675 12.95 -15.34 5.84
N ASN A 676 12.92 -16.60 6.28
CA ASN A 676 13.70 -17.66 5.65
C ASN A 676 12.76 -18.52 4.81
N ARG A 677 12.92 -18.45 3.49
CA ARG A 677 12.11 -19.16 2.52
C ARG A 677 12.94 -20.27 1.89
N PHE A 678 12.60 -21.53 2.21
CA PHE A 678 13.30 -22.73 1.71
C PHE A 678 14.82 -22.71 1.99
N GLY A 679 15.20 -22.31 3.20
CA GLY A 679 16.61 -22.23 3.60
C GLY A 679 17.35 -20.99 3.09
N LYS A 680 16.67 -20.10 2.34
CA LYS A 680 17.25 -18.86 1.81
C LYS A 680 16.65 -17.65 2.52
N TRP A 681 17.52 -16.73 2.88
CA TRP A 681 17.14 -15.42 3.40
C TRP A 681 16.38 -14.61 2.33
N ASP A 682 15.28 -13.96 2.73
CA ASP A 682 14.54 -12.98 1.94
C ASP A 682 13.78 -12.01 2.87
N ILE A 683 13.08 -11.05 2.29
CA ILE A 683 12.19 -10.13 2.98
C ILE A 683 10.76 -10.36 2.51
N ARG A 684 9.86 -10.61 3.45
CA ARG A 684 8.46 -10.93 3.16
C ARG A 684 7.79 -9.81 2.36
N ASN A 685 7.14 -10.19 1.26
CA ASN A 685 6.31 -9.32 0.40
C ASN A 685 6.99 -8.06 -0.14
N LEU A 686 8.32 -7.94 -0.08
CA LEU A 686 9.00 -6.66 -0.31
C LEU A 686 8.63 -6.02 -1.65
N GLN A 687 8.72 -6.79 -2.73
CA GLN A 687 8.43 -6.30 -4.07
C GLN A 687 6.97 -5.88 -4.24
N HIS A 688 6.03 -6.65 -3.68
CA HIS A 688 4.60 -6.33 -3.78
C HIS A 688 4.30 -5.00 -3.09
N GLU A 689 4.76 -4.83 -1.85
CA GLU A 689 4.45 -3.64 -1.07
C GLU A 689 5.17 -2.38 -1.57
N TYR A 690 6.34 -2.53 -2.21
CA TYR A 690 7.00 -1.39 -2.85
C TYR A 690 6.18 -0.81 -4.01
N VAL A 691 5.41 -1.64 -4.71
CA VAL A 691 4.52 -1.16 -5.76
C VAL A 691 3.37 -0.33 -5.20
N HIS A 692 2.89 -0.60 -3.98
CA HIS A 692 1.87 0.25 -3.34
C HIS A 692 2.36 1.69 -3.15
N TYR A 693 3.64 1.87 -2.78
CA TYR A 693 4.27 3.19 -2.74
C TYR A 693 4.31 3.84 -4.11
N LEU A 694 4.77 3.10 -5.13
CA LEU A 694 4.88 3.64 -6.49
C LEU A 694 3.52 3.99 -7.08
N ASP A 695 2.50 3.16 -6.84
CA ASP A 695 1.15 3.35 -7.33
C ASP A 695 0.46 4.54 -6.64
N GLY A 696 0.59 4.65 -5.31
CA GLY A 696 0.14 5.83 -4.57
C GLY A 696 0.78 7.11 -5.08
N ARG A 697 2.12 7.12 -5.18
CA ARG A 697 2.88 8.32 -5.55
C ARG A 697 2.72 8.77 -7.00
N PHE A 698 2.58 7.83 -7.95
CA PHE A 698 2.71 8.14 -9.37
C PHE A 698 1.48 7.84 -10.22
N ASN A 699 0.49 7.11 -9.70
CA ASN A 699 -0.75 6.81 -10.42
C ASN A 699 -2.01 7.36 -9.75
N LYS A 700 -2.02 7.57 -8.44
CA LYS A 700 -3.25 7.87 -7.69
C LYS A 700 -3.16 9.22 -6.97
N TYR A 701 -3.95 10.19 -7.40
CA TYR A 701 -4.04 11.46 -6.70
C TYR A 701 -4.67 11.30 -5.31
N GLY A 702 -4.13 11.98 -4.31
CA GLY A 702 -4.64 11.97 -2.93
C GLY A 702 -4.10 10.80 -2.10
N ASP A 703 -4.60 10.67 -0.87
CA ASP A 703 -4.25 9.54 0.00
C ASP A 703 -5.20 8.35 -0.19
N PHE A 704 -4.93 7.25 0.51
CA PHE A 704 -5.79 6.06 0.52
C PHE A 704 -7.28 6.35 0.75
N SER A 705 -7.65 7.39 1.52
CA SER A 705 -9.05 7.72 1.82
C SER A 705 -9.80 8.41 0.68
N GLN A 706 -9.08 8.83 -0.37
CA GLN A 706 -9.65 9.40 -1.59
C GLN A 706 -10.57 8.42 -2.35
N TYR A 707 -10.40 7.12 -2.11
CA TYR A 707 -11.04 6.05 -2.88
C TYR A 707 -11.93 5.14 -2.01
N ASP A 708 -13.02 4.66 -2.57
CA ASP A 708 -13.86 3.64 -1.96
C ASP A 708 -13.24 2.24 -2.12
N HIS A 709 -12.91 1.58 -1.00
CA HIS A 709 -12.30 0.24 -0.98
C HIS A 709 -13.20 -0.88 -0.41
N PHE A 710 -14.30 -0.50 0.24
CA PHE A 710 -15.15 -1.41 1.04
C PHE A 710 -16.59 -1.47 0.53
N LYS A 711 -16.92 -0.78 -0.56
CA LYS A 711 -18.25 -0.79 -1.18
C LYS A 711 -18.18 -1.42 -2.56
N LYS A 712 -19.17 -2.24 -2.92
CA LYS A 712 -19.28 -2.81 -4.28
C LYS A 712 -19.24 -1.68 -5.31
N GLY A 713 -18.42 -1.86 -6.34
CA GLY A 713 -18.00 -0.76 -7.21
C GLY A 713 -16.80 0.00 -6.67
N SER A 714 -15.91 -0.67 -5.92
CA SER A 714 -14.66 -0.08 -5.44
C SER A 714 -13.89 0.55 -6.57
N ASP A 715 -13.26 1.67 -6.26
CA ASP A 715 -12.58 2.48 -7.25
C ASP A 715 -11.31 1.79 -7.75
N VAL A 716 -10.52 1.21 -6.84
CA VAL A 716 -9.12 0.88 -7.15
C VAL A 716 -8.60 -0.40 -6.50
N VAL A 717 -9.39 -1.22 -5.79
CA VAL A 717 -8.84 -2.42 -5.13
C VAL A 717 -8.26 -3.41 -6.16
N TRP A 718 -8.98 -3.68 -7.25
CA TRP A 718 -8.49 -4.57 -8.33
C TRP A 718 -7.22 -4.03 -9.00
N SER A 719 -7.14 -2.71 -9.22
CA SER A 719 -5.99 -2.11 -9.89
C SER A 719 -4.81 -2.03 -8.94
N THR A 720 -5.02 -1.64 -7.68
CA THR A 720 -3.97 -1.52 -6.65
C THR A 720 -3.31 -2.87 -6.35
N GLU A 721 -4.09 -3.87 -5.96
CA GLU A 721 -3.53 -5.16 -5.52
C GLU A 721 -3.07 -6.02 -6.71
N GLY A 722 -3.82 -5.97 -7.82
CA GLY A 722 -3.45 -6.67 -9.03
C GLY A 722 -2.22 -6.07 -9.73
N LEU A 723 -2.06 -4.74 -9.73
CA LEU A 723 -0.85 -4.10 -10.26
C LEU A 723 0.36 -4.41 -9.39
N ALA A 724 0.21 -4.40 -8.06
CA ALA A 724 1.28 -4.78 -7.14
C ALA A 724 1.79 -6.20 -7.41
N GLU A 725 0.87 -7.16 -7.55
CA GLU A 725 1.22 -8.53 -7.95
C GLU A 725 1.82 -8.59 -9.37
N TYR A 726 1.28 -7.84 -10.34
CA TYR A 726 1.77 -7.88 -11.71
C TYR A 726 3.17 -7.26 -11.87
N ILE A 727 3.47 -6.14 -11.23
CA ILE A 727 4.81 -5.53 -11.31
C ILE A 727 5.82 -6.34 -10.52
N ALA A 728 5.43 -6.92 -9.37
CA ALA A 728 6.33 -7.75 -8.57
C ALA A 728 6.79 -9.02 -9.30
N TRP A 729 5.92 -9.64 -10.10
CA TRP A 729 6.18 -10.96 -10.66
C TRP A 729 6.11 -11.06 -12.18
N LYS A 730 5.47 -10.11 -12.86
CA LYS A 730 5.24 -10.11 -14.32
C LYS A 730 4.62 -11.42 -14.79
N LYS A 731 5.29 -12.17 -15.67
CA LYS A 731 4.83 -13.48 -16.15
C LYS A 731 5.20 -14.62 -15.20
N ASP A 732 6.13 -14.38 -14.28
CA ASP A 732 6.68 -15.34 -13.31
C ASP A 732 5.90 -15.27 -11.99
N PHE A 733 4.57 -15.28 -12.10
CA PHE A 733 3.69 -15.18 -10.93
C PHE A 733 4.00 -16.28 -9.91
N ARG A 734 4.00 -15.90 -8.64
CA ARG A 734 4.34 -16.77 -7.51
C ARG A 734 3.55 -18.08 -7.53
N GLN A 735 4.23 -19.20 -7.26
CA GLN A 735 3.67 -20.54 -7.43
C GLN A 735 2.45 -20.80 -6.52
N ASP A 736 2.44 -20.26 -5.31
CA ASP A 736 1.29 -20.31 -4.41
C ASP A 736 0.10 -19.48 -4.96
N GLY A 737 0.35 -18.34 -5.59
CA GLY A 737 -0.66 -17.59 -6.34
C GLY A 737 -1.24 -18.38 -7.52
N ILE A 738 -0.38 -19.07 -8.28
CA ILE A 738 -0.80 -19.98 -9.35
C ILE A 738 -1.66 -21.12 -8.79
N ASN A 739 -1.24 -21.76 -7.68
CA ASN A 739 -1.99 -22.85 -7.05
C ASN A 739 -3.40 -22.39 -6.64
N ASN A 740 -3.51 -21.21 -6.01
CA ASN A 740 -4.78 -20.63 -5.60
C ASN A 740 -5.67 -20.29 -6.81
N LEU A 741 -5.11 -19.73 -7.88
CA LEU A 741 -5.83 -19.47 -9.14
C LEU A 741 -6.37 -20.76 -9.75
N LEU A 742 -5.53 -21.79 -9.86
CA LEU A 742 -5.91 -23.08 -10.43
C LEU A 742 -6.96 -23.81 -9.59
N GLN A 743 -6.89 -23.69 -8.26
CA GLN A 743 -7.92 -24.20 -7.35
C GLN A 743 -9.23 -23.44 -7.53
N SER A 744 -9.19 -22.10 -7.50
CA SER A 744 -10.37 -21.25 -7.68
C SER A 744 -11.05 -21.48 -9.03
N ALA A 745 -10.28 -21.69 -10.11
CA ALA A 745 -10.81 -21.92 -11.45
C ALA A 745 -11.66 -23.20 -11.55
N ARG A 746 -11.52 -24.17 -10.64
CA ARG A 746 -12.38 -25.37 -10.58
C ARG A 746 -13.82 -25.02 -10.19
N SER A 747 -14.01 -23.93 -9.45
CA SER A 747 -15.31 -23.40 -9.05
C SER A 747 -15.85 -22.35 -10.03
N GLY A 748 -15.12 -22.08 -11.12
CA GLY A 748 -15.45 -21.07 -12.13
C GLY A 748 -14.42 -19.95 -12.21
N ILE A 749 -14.27 -19.37 -13.41
CA ILE A 749 -13.46 -18.17 -13.65
C ILE A 749 -14.36 -16.95 -13.44
N PRO A 750 -13.99 -15.97 -12.60
CA PRO A 750 -14.78 -14.77 -12.42
C PRO A 750 -14.81 -13.93 -13.71
N SER A 751 -15.96 -13.31 -13.97
CA SER A 751 -16.10 -12.31 -15.04
C SER A 751 -15.21 -11.09 -14.78
N MET A 752 -14.87 -10.34 -15.85
CA MET A 752 -14.13 -9.08 -15.71
C MET A 752 -14.85 -8.12 -14.76
N SER A 753 -16.19 -8.07 -14.81
CA SER A 753 -17.00 -7.26 -13.90
C SER A 753 -16.85 -7.67 -12.43
N GLN A 754 -16.81 -8.97 -12.13
CA GLN A 754 -16.56 -9.43 -10.76
C GLN A 754 -15.18 -9.02 -10.26
N VAL A 755 -14.16 -9.05 -11.13
CA VAL A 755 -12.81 -8.62 -10.75
C VAL A 755 -12.73 -7.11 -10.57
N THR A 756 -13.31 -6.30 -11.48
CA THR A 756 -13.26 -4.82 -11.37
C THR A 756 -14.06 -4.25 -10.20
N ASN A 757 -15.02 -5.01 -9.67
CA ASN A 757 -15.86 -4.59 -8.54
C ASN A 757 -15.41 -5.19 -7.19
N VAL A 758 -14.25 -5.86 -7.15
CA VAL A 758 -13.72 -6.49 -5.93
C VAL A 758 -13.50 -5.47 -4.82
N ILE A 759 -13.74 -5.86 -3.57
CA ILE A 759 -13.50 -5.03 -2.38
C ILE A 759 -12.58 -5.71 -1.37
N TYR A 760 -11.96 -4.92 -0.49
CA TYR A 760 -11.30 -5.50 0.68
C TYR A 760 -12.34 -6.20 1.57
N GLY A 761 -12.01 -7.42 1.98
CA GLY A 761 -12.92 -8.32 2.71
C GLY A 761 -13.41 -9.51 1.86
N GLU A 762 -13.28 -9.45 0.54
CA GLU A 762 -13.55 -10.60 -0.33
C GLU A 762 -12.39 -11.62 -0.36
N SER A 763 -12.57 -12.70 -1.12
CA SER A 763 -11.59 -13.78 -1.16
C SER A 763 -10.21 -13.28 -1.61
N GLN A 764 -9.16 -13.74 -0.93
CA GLN A 764 -7.77 -13.42 -1.25
C GLN A 764 -7.43 -13.74 -2.72
N THR A 765 -7.95 -14.85 -3.27
CA THR A 765 -7.72 -15.19 -4.68
C THR A 765 -8.37 -14.18 -5.63
N LEU A 766 -9.50 -13.57 -5.27
CA LEU A 766 -10.13 -12.50 -6.07
C LEU A 766 -9.32 -11.20 -6.00
N ILE A 767 -8.94 -10.78 -4.79
CA ILE A 767 -8.20 -9.53 -4.53
C ILE A 767 -6.82 -9.56 -5.18
N TYR A 768 -6.09 -10.68 -5.10
CA TYR A 768 -4.69 -10.76 -5.56
C TYR A 768 -4.57 -11.52 -6.89
N GLY A 769 -5.05 -12.76 -6.92
CA GLY A 769 -4.84 -13.66 -8.07
C GLY A 769 -5.60 -13.22 -9.32
N TRP A 770 -6.91 -13.04 -9.22
CA TRP A 770 -7.74 -12.64 -10.35
C TRP A 770 -7.56 -11.17 -10.73
N ALA A 771 -7.26 -10.31 -9.76
CA ALA A 771 -6.83 -8.93 -10.04
C ALA A 771 -5.50 -8.89 -10.82
N TYR A 772 -4.53 -9.75 -10.47
CA TYR A 772 -3.30 -9.92 -11.24
C TYR A 772 -3.58 -10.30 -12.70
N THR A 773 -4.49 -11.26 -12.95
CA THR A 773 -4.80 -11.67 -14.32
C THR A 773 -5.42 -10.53 -15.12
N LEU A 774 -6.27 -9.70 -14.50
CA LEU A 774 -6.87 -8.56 -15.17
C LEU A 774 -5.85 -7.45 -15.49
N ASN A 775 -4.98 -7.08 -14.54
CA ASN A 775 -3.95 -6.06 -14.79
C ASN A 775 -2.97 -6.53 -15.87
N ARG A 776 -2.57 -7.81 -15.84
CA ARG A 776 -1.75 -8.42 -16.89
C ARG A 776 -2.45 -8.40 -18.25
N PHE A 777 -3.72 -8.80 -18.31
CA PHE A 777 -4.50 -8.79 -19.55
C PHE A 777 -4.57 -7.39 -20.16
N LEU A 778 -4.96 -6.39 -19.37
CA LEU A 778 -5.06 -5.01 -19.83
C LEU A 778 -3.71 -4.46 -20.30
N TYR A 779 -2.63 -4.78 -19.60
CA TYR A 779 -1.29 -4.37 -20.03
C TYR A 779 -0.84 -5.09 -21.31
N GLU A 780 -1.08 -6.39 -21.45
CA GLU A 780 -0.62 -7.17 -22.62
C GLU A 780 -1.47 -6.92 -23.87
N ARG A 781 -2.76 -6.57 -23.72
CA ARG A 781 -3.71 -6.45 -24.85
C ARG A 781 -4.18 -5.02 -25.12
N TYR A 782 -4.30 -4.20 -24.09
CA TYR A 782 -4.94 -2.86 -24.17
C TYR A 782 -4.12 -1.79 -23.44
N ARG A 783 -2.79 -1.86 -23.57
CA ARG A 783 -1.87 -0.98 -22.84
C ARG A 783 -2.25 0.50 -22.95
N TYR A 784 -2.57 0.99 -24.15
CA TYR A 784 -2.92 2.40 -24.35
C TYR A 784 -4.13 2.82 -23.51
N GLU A 785 -5.23 2.08 -23.58
CA GLU A 785 -6.47 2.40 -22.85
C GLU A 785 -6.31 2.20 -21.34
N TYR A 786 -5.47 1.25 -20.93
CA TYR A 786 -5.09 1.08 -19.53
C TYR A 786 -4.30 2.29 -19.00
N LEU A 787 -3.36 2.82 -19.78
CA LEU A 787 -2.63 4.04 -19.44
C LEU A 787 -3.55 5.28 -19.41
N GLN A 788 -4.53 5.38 -20.31
CA GLN A 788 -5.55 6.43 -20.25
C GLN A 788 -6.39 6.35 -18.97
N LEU A 789 -6.76 5.13 -18.55
CA LEU A 789 -7.46 4.92 -17.29
C LEU A 789 -6.62 5.38 -16.08
N LEU A 790 -5.32 5.06 -16.05
CA LEU A 790 -4.41 5.57 -15.00
C LEU A 790 -4.25 7.09 -15.06
N ASN A 791 -4.22 7.69 -16.25
CA ASN A 791 -4.11 9.14 -16.41
C ASN A 791 -5.29 9.88 -15.75
N LEU A 792 -6.49 9.32 -15.80
CA LEU A 792 -7.65 9.89 -15.10
C LEU A 792 -7.46 9.88 -13.57
N LEU A 793 -6.89 8.80 -13.01
CA LEU A 793 -6.57 8.74 -11.57
C LEU A 793 -5.49 9.76 -11.17
N ARG A 794 -4.45 9.93 -11.99
CA ARG A 794 -3.37 10.92 -11.77
C ARG A 794 -3.89 12.35 -11.70
N ASN A 795 -4.94 12.64 -12.47
CA ASN A 795 -5.54 13.97 -12.59
C ASN A 795 -6.77 14.18 -11.68
N ASN A 796 -7.03 13.27 -10.72
CA ASN A 796 -8.18 13.34 -9.82
C ASN A 796 -9.55 13.31 -10.54
N GLN A 797 -9.65 12.59 -11.65
CA GLN A 797 -10.85 12.50 -12.49
C GLN A 797 -11.59 11.17 -12.23
N LEU A 798 -12.04 10.97 -10.99
CA LEU A 798 -12.60 9.70 -10.53
C LEU A 798 -13.91 9.32 -11.26
N SER A 799 -14.74 10.31 -11.60
CA SER A 799 -16.02 10.07 -12.29
C SER A 799 -15.80 9.54 -13.71
N GLU A 800 -14.89 10.18 -14.45
CA GLU A 800 -14.48 9.80 -15.79
C GLU A 800 -13.79 8.44 -15.79
N TYR A 801 -12.93 8.19 -14.78
CA TYR A 801 -12.30 6.90 -14.56
C TYR A 801 -13.35 5.78 -14.45
N LYS A 802 -14.40 5.98 -13.65
CA LYS A 802 -15.48 5.00 -13.48
C LYS A 802 -16.25 4.76 -14.78
N VAL A 803 -16.54 5.82 -15.54
CA VAL A 803 -17.21 5.71 -16.84
C VAL A 803 -16.36 4.89 -17.82
N GLN A 804 -15.06 5.19 -17.92
CA GLN A 804 -14.15 4.49 -18.81
C GLN A 804 -13.94 3.03 -18.38
N LEU A 805 -13.73 2.77 -17.09
CA LEU A 805 -13.61 1.41 -16.54
C LEU A 805 -14.85 0.58 -16.87
N ASN A 806 -16.06 1.11 -16.62
CA ASN A 806 -17.30 0.41 -16.93
C ASN A 806 -17.46 0.13 -18.43
N SER A 807 -17.03 1.06 -19.29
CA SER A 807 -17.02 0.86 -20.74
C SER A 807 -16.06 -0.26 -21.15
N MET A 808 -14.82 -0.24 -20.65
CA MET A 808 -13.82 -1.27 -20.90
C MET A 808 -14.29 -2.65 -20.40
N THR A 809 -14.86 -2.71 -19.20
CA THR A 809 -15.42 -3.95 -18.63
C THR A 809 -16.47 -4.56 -19.54
N ARG A 810 -17.40 -3.76 -20.08
CA ARG A 810 -18.41 -4.28 -21.03
C ARG A 810 -17.80 -4.76 -22.34
N ARG A 811 -16.89 -3.98 -22.93
CA ARG A 811 -16.28 -4.31 -24.23
C ARG A 811 -15.39 -5.56 -24.16
N TYR A 812 -14.61 -5.72 -23.10
CA TYR A 812 -13.54 -6.71 -23.04
C TYR A 812 -13.87 -7.95 -22.20
N SER A 813 -15.07 -8.05 -21.63
CA SER A 813 -15.46 -9.19 -20.76
C SER A 813 -15.31 -10.55 -21.45
N SER A 814 -15.76 -10.69 -22.70
CA SER A 814 -15.68 -11.97 -23.42
C SER A 814 -14.23 -12.34 -23.78
N GLU A 815 -13.45 -11.38 -24.26
CA GLU A 815 -12.03 -11.60 -24.58
C GLU A 815 -11.22 -11.91 -23.33
N TYR A 816 -11.45 -11.20 -22.23
CA TYR A 816 -10.82 -11.46 -20.93
C TYR A 816 -11.07 -12.90 -20.46
N TYR A 817 -12.32 -13.39 -20.58
CA TYR A 817 -12.65 -14.76 -20.20
C TYR A 817 -11.87 -15.77 -21.04
N THR A 818 -11.86 -15.60 -22.36
CA THR A 818 -11.12 -16.49 -23.29
C THR A 818 -9.62 -16.47 -23.00
N TRP A 819 -9.02 -15.28 -22.87
CA TRP A 819 -7.61 -15.12 -22.55
C TRP A 819 -7.25 -15.76 -21.21
N THR A 820 -8.08 -15.55 -20.18
CA THR A 820 -7.86 -16.12 -18.85
C THR A 820 -7.99 -17.64 -18.86
N ASN A 821 -8.97 -18.19 -19.59
CA ASN A 821 -9.13 -19.64 -19.72
C ASN A 821 -7.91 -20.29 -20.41
N ASN A 822 -7.35 -19.63 -21.42
CA ASN A 822 -6.11 -20.07 -22.07
C ASN A 822 -4.92 -20.02 -21.09
N LEU A 823 -4.77 -18.92 -20.36
CA LEU A 823 -3.74 -18.79 -19.31
C LEU A 823 -3.85 -19.91 -18.26
N ILE A 824 -5.06 -20.21 -17.77
CA ILE A 824 -5.29 -21.30 -16.81
C ILE A 824 -4.91 -22.66 -17.41
N THR A 825 -5.20 -22.89 -18.69
CA THR A 825 -4.83 -24.11 -19.40
C THR A 825 -3.31 -24.26 -19.51
N GLU A 826 -2.61 -23.19 -19.89
CA GLU A 826 -1.13 -23.15 -19.94
C GLU A 826 -0.50 -23.41 -18.57
N LEU A 827 -1.03 -22.78 -17.51
CA LEU A 827 -0.54 -22.98 -16.14
C LEU A 827 -0.74 -24.42 -15.66
N LYS A 828 -1.88 -25.06 -15.98
CA LYS A 828 -2.11 -26.49 -15.70
C LYS A 828 -1.12 -27.38 -16.43
N ALA A 829 -0.82 -27.09 -17.69
CA ALA A 829 0.13 -27.87 -18.48
C ALA A 829 1.56 -27.77 -17.89
N LYS A 830 1.99 -26.56 -17.52
CA LYS A 830 3.30 -26.34 -16.87
C LYS A 830 3.42 -27.07 -15.54
N GLN A 831 2.37 -27.12 -14.71
CA GLN A 831 2.38 -27.89 -13.46
C GLN A 831 2.60 -29.39 -13.71
N LYS A 832 1.86 -29.98 -14.67
CA LYS A 832 1.99 -31.40 -15.02
C LYS A 832 3.38 -31.75 -15.58
N GLY A 833 3.99 -30.84 -16.34
CA GLY A 833 5.35 -31.02 -16.86
C GLY A 833 6.43 -30.97 -15.78
N SER A 834 6.27 -30.13 -14.75
CA SER A 834 7.23 -30.05 -13.63
C SER A 834 7.26 -31.31 -12.78
N THR A 835 6.11 -31.96 -12.57
CA THR A 835 5.98 -33.21 -11.79
C THR A 835 6.59 -34.43 -12.46
N ALA A 836 6.83 -34.39 -13.78
CA ALA A 836 7.45 -35.49 -14.52
C ALA A 836 9.00 -35.47 -14.46
N SER A 837 9.60 -34.39 -13.94
CA SER A 837 11.07 -34.22 -13.86
C SER A 837 11.64 -34.28 -12.44
N ALA A 838 10.79 -34.41 -11.41
CA ALA A 838 11.22 -34.46 -10.01
C ALA A 838 11.01 -35.86 -9.44
N SER A 839 12.08 -36.66 -9.41
CA SER A 839 12.15 -37.90 -8.64
C SER A 839 12.02 -37.61 -7.14
N MET A 840 10.88 -38.01 -6.57
CA MET A 840 10.69 -38.66 -5.25
C MET A 840 11.46 -38.21 -3.99
N GLU A 841 11.85 -36.94 -3.83
CA GLU A 841 12.28 -36.46 -2.49
C GLU A 841 11.68 -35.13 -2.00
N GLU A 842 10.94 -34.36 -2.82
CA GLU A 842 10.38 -33.05 -2.41
C GLU A 842 8.85 -33.00 -2.27
N VAL A 843 8.14 -34.12 -2.42
CA VAL A 843 6.67 -34.15 -2.35
C VAL A 843 6.18 -34.71 -1.02
N ARG A 844 6.49 -34.03 0.10
CA ARG A 844 5.73 -34.28 1.32
C ARG A 844 5.64 -33.14 2.33
N HIS A 845 5.63 -31.87 1.94
CA HIS A 845 5.25 -30.81 2.88
C HIS A 845 4.02 -30.05 2.40
N LYS A 846 2.92 -30.28 3.12
CA LYS A 846 1.64 -29.57 3.00
C LYS A 846 1.92 -28.06 3.10
N HIS A 847 1.86 -27.38 1.97
CA HIS A 847 1.62 -25.94 1.95
C HIS A 847 0.18 -25.67 2.36
N THR A 848 -0.07 -25.67 3.66
CA THR A 848 -1.07 -24.76 4.20
C THR A 848 -0.39 -23.40 4.28
N ASN A 849 -0.95 -22.40 3.62
CA ASN A 849 -1.08 -21.11 4.29
C ASN A 849 -1.90 -21.39 5.56
N HIS A 850 -1.25 -21.98 6.57
CA HIS A 850 -1.78 -21.91 7.90
C HIS A 850 -1.65 -20.43 8.24
N MET A 851 -2.78 -19.73 8.18
CA MET A 851 -3.00 -18.77 9.24
C MET A 851 -2.55 -19.45 10.53
N PRO A 852 -1.80 -18.75 11.40
CA PRO A 852 -1.61 -19.25 12.74
C PRO A 852 -2.96 -19.75 13.24
N SER A 853 -3.02 -20.93 13.84
CA SER A 853 -4.27 -21.41 14.45
C SER A 853 -4.86 -20.27 15.29
N GLU A 854 -6.17 -20.22 15.53
CA GLU A 854 -6.73 -19.18 16.43
C GLU A 854 -6.01 -19.12 17.80
N ALA A 855 -5.35 -20.22 18.20
CA ALA A 855 -4.45 -20.27 19.36
C ALA A 855 -3.08 -19.58 19.15
N GLU A 856 -2.50 -19.58 17.96
CA GLU A 856 -1.32 -18.78 17.62
C GLU A 856 -1.67 -17.31 17.34
N ILE A 857 -2.88 -17.02 16.87
CA ILE A 857 -3.47 -15.67 16.74
C ILE A 857 -3.59 -15.03 18.13
N ALA A 858 -4.05 -15.78 19.13
CA ALA A 858 -4.16 -15.26 20.50
C ALA A 858 -2.81 -14.89 21.16
N SER A 859 -1.69 -15.42 20.69
CA SER A 859 -0.37 -15.13 21.29
C SER A 859 0.31 -13.84 20.79
N THR A 860 -0.23 -13.20 19.74
CA THR A 860 0.50 -12.08 19.07
C THR A 860 -0.38 -10.97 18.48
N VAL A 861 -1.71 -11.00 18.63
CA VAL A 861 -2.54 -9.89 18.14
C VAL A 861 -2.53 -8.75 19.15
N ARG A 862 -1.59 -7.82 18.99
CA ARG A 862 -1.79 -6.45 19.45
C ARG A 862 -2.68 -5.79 18.42
N TYR A 863 -4.00 -5.84 18.66
CA TYR A 863 -4.95 -5.24 17.74
C TYR A 863 -4.61 -3.78 17.50
N PRO A 864 -4.75 -3.30 16.25
CA PRO A 864 -4.58 -1.89 15.95
C PRO A 864 -5.45 -1.08 16.91
N LEU A 865 -4.83 -0.06 17.49
CA LEU A 865 -5.56 1.04 18.08
C LEU A 865 -6.44 1.59 16.96
N TYR A 866 -7.74 1.33 17.02
CA TYR A 866 -8.69 2.28 16.45
C TYR A 866 -8.49 3.57 17.25
N ASP A 867 -7.64 4.45 16.74
CA ASP A 867 -7.76 5.88 16.98
C ASP A 867 -8.90 6.40 16.11
#